data_AF-A0A4U0VQW4-F1
#
_entry.id   AF-A0A4U0VQW4-F1
#
_cell.length_a   1.000
_cell.length_b   1.000
_cell.length_c   1.000
_cell.angle_alpha   90.00
_cell.angle_beta   90.00
_cell.angle_gamma   90.00
#
_symmetry.space_group_name_H-M   'P 1'
#
loop_
_entity.id
_entity.type
_entity.pdbx_description
1 polymer ?
#
loop_
_entity_poly.entity_id
_entity_poly.type
_entity_poly.pdbx_seq_one_letter_code
_entity_poly.pdbx_strand_id
1 'polypeptide(L)'
;MSSINEPKTAVSDALAGLGFLNPHTKVVNRTTLILRQPAPDRVHLLCGGGGGHEPAHAAFVGQGMLSCAVSGQIFASPNAAQVEDALARLDLAGQSRGTLIVVKNYTGDVLQFGLANERWAATHLATSEDGQGSTQPHQVRLVVVGDDVSVPREQGALTGRRGLAGTVLVYKLAGALAADDGSSPSLDEIEHLARTVAESCGTMGMGLEHCHVPGTDKAEAYLGENEAEIGMGIHNEPGIRKVSPVPSAAKLVDEFLSTITSTTDSERSYLPFKNDGQDEVILLVNNLGGLPEVELSIVAKEAAEWLKRKRIIVRRAIAGSFMTSLNLPGFSLTLLLLPREPVPLPPSAAASSSSFAVTSDLLVELFDAPTEAPAWKWSFKGEPEMLVEEGEKEGKKRKEGSVGEKESRVKGPRPSDPKLFLAALESALKSVIAAEPEITRYDTIAGDGDAGLTLKAGAQGILDAISENRIPDDDVVAAMVACSEVVEREMGGTSGGLYAIALSGLSKGLVEAAKDKESEVATAEVWARGLELALNTLYRYTRARPPSRTLVDPLSSFILTFASDPSRLSHAIKAAQEAAEATRDLDAKAGRAAYVDQDKIREASVPDAGAWGVWKLLEGMQKALLLRVEYDPYERETDEDEEYDFDYEPDPVEVFIRTVDIKIINQAGKQVGRALFWLIDRDDLVEVGENFVALLDDHSSELSDFAATLFDGRGRIKSSVAREGEEVWGRELDADATVAYLQEFRVDKDLRSQGIGRWALGEILKHTDVYIDGVQFVYTFPCAINSEWPRPASWSEPDPYVAEKEAVTVRLVGFYRRLGFRRVGTTAYFCCAHSLLHPSHAVPANQDADRVKPADPFAEMDPTMARTMTVLSRQNLI
;
A
#
# COMPACT_ATOMS: atom_id res chain seq x y z
N MET A 1 -13.02 4.47 -23.43
CA MET A 1 -13.13 3.48 -24.53
C MET A 1 -14.19 2.47 -24.15
N SER A 2 -15.10 2.13 -25.07
CA SER A 2 -16.24 1.25 -24.81
C SER A 2 -16.29 0.15 -25.87
N SER A 3 -16.64 -1.08 -25.48
CA SER A 3 -16.79 -2.21 -26.41
C SER A 3 -18.21 -2.23 -26.97
N ILE A 4 -18.48 -1.41 -27.99
CA ILE A 4 -19.79 -1.28 -28.65
C ILE A 4 -19.63 -1.21 -30.18
N ASN A 5 -20.71 -1.48 -30.94
CA ASN A 5 -20.72 -1.30 -32.40
C ASN A 5 -20.72 0.19 -32.78
N GLU A 6 -21.82 0.90 -32.46
CA GLU A 6 -21.97 2.33 -32.70
C GLU A 6 -22.66 3.01 -31.49
N PRO A 7 -22.24 4.23 -31.09
CA PRO A 7 -22.89 4.95 -29.98
C PRO A 7 -24.41 5.13 -30.15
N LYS A 8 -24.85 5.37 -31.39
CA LYS A 8 -26.28 5.60 -31.72
C LYS A 8 -27.15 4.35 -31.58
N THR A 9 -26.57 3.16 -31.72
CA THR A 9 -27.28 1.88 -31.63
C THR A 9 -27.00 1.16 -30.31
N ALA A 10 -26.18 1.72 -29.42
CA ALA A 10 -25.75 1.07 -28.19
C ALA A 10 -26.93 0.55 -27.35
N VAL A 11 -27.97 1.37 -27.16
CA VAL A 11 -29.16 0.99 -26.39
C VAL A 11 -29.96 -0.10 -27.11
N SER A 12 -30.20 0.02 -28.42
CA SER A 12 -30.95 -1.00 -29.17
C SER A 12 -30.22 -2.34 -29.23
N ASP A 13 -28.89 -2.32 -29.35
CA ASP A 13 -28.05 -3.51 -29.36
C ASP A 13 -28.05 -4.20 -27.99
N ALA A 14 -27.95 -3.41 -26.91
CA ALA A 14 -28.05 -3.91 -25.53
C ALA A 14 -29.42 -4.57 -25.27
N LEU A 15 -30.52 -3.92 -25.68
CA LEU A 15 -31.86 -4.48 -25.56
C LEU A 15 -32.02 -5.77 -26.36
N ALA A 16 -31.47 -5.85 -27.58
CA ALA A 16 -31.49 -7.07 -28.38
C ALA A 16 -30.76 -8.23 -27.68
N GLY A 17 -29.63 -7.95 -27.03
CA GLY A 17 -28.93 -8.91 -26.18
C GLY A 17 -29.78 -9.38 -25.00
N LEU A 18 -30.46 -8.47 -24.30
CA LEU A 18 -31.37 -8.83 -23.20
C LEU A 18 -32.56 -9.67 -23.67
N GLY A 19 -33.17 -9.33 -24.81
CA GLY A 19 -34.25 -10.10 -25.41
C GLY A 19 -33.83 -11.52 -25.80
N PHE A 20 -32.54 -11.73 -26.14
CA PHE A 20 -31.99 -13.07 -26.34
C PHE A 20 -31.84 -13.85 -25.03
N LEU A 21 -31.47 -13.18 -23.93
CA LEU A 21 -31.27 -13.81 -22.63
C LEU A 21 -32.57 -14.21 -21.93
N ASN A 22 -33.67 -13.47 -22.16
CA ASN A 22 -34.98 -13.78 -21.56
C ASN A 22 -36.06 -14.00 -22.64
N PRO A 23 -36.40 -15.26 -22.99
CA PRO A 23 -37.37 -15.57 -24.04
C PRO A 23 -38.82 -15.15 -23.70
N HIS A 24 -39.10 -14.78 -22.45
CA HIS A 24 -40.40 -14.22 -22.04
C HIS A 24 -40.54 -12.72 -22.33
N THR A 25 -39.47 -12.10 -22.83
CA THR A 25 -39.44 -10.68 -23.20
C THR A 25 -39.31 -10.49 -24.71
N LYS A 26 -39.79 -9.35 -25.21
CA LYS A 26 -39.71 -8.94 -26.61
C LYS A 26 -39.18 -7.52 -26.70
N VAL A 27 -38.20 -7.32 -27.57
CA VAL A 27 -37.77 -5.98 -27.99
C VAL A 27 -38.70 -5.50 -29.09
N VAL A 28 -39.30 -4.35 -28.89
CA VAL A 28 -40.25 -3.77 -29.84
C VAL A 28 -39.55 -2.88 -30.84
N ASN A 29 -39.86 -3.08 -32.12
CA ASN A 29 -39.39 -2.27 -33.26
C ASN A 29 -37.87 -2.06 -33.34
N ARG A 30 -37.08 -2.88 -32.64
CA ARG A 30 -35.60 -2.75 -32.51
C ARG A 30 -35.12 -1.38 -31.99
N THR A 31 -35.94 -0.64 -31.24
CA THR A 31 -35.59 0.73 -30.84
C THR A 31 -35.20 0.84 -29.38
N THR A 32 -36.17 0.73 -28.47
CA THR A 32 -36.03 1.33 -27.12
C THR A 32 -36.88 0.68 -26.05
N LEU A 33 -37.68 -0.32 -26.40
CA LEU A 33 -38.71 -0.86 -25.52
C LEU A 33 -38.54 -2.37 -25.40
N ILE A 34 -38.50 -2.84 -24.16
CA ILE A 34 -38.54 -4.26 -23.83
C ILE A 34 -39.80 -4.54 -22.99
N LEU A 35 -40.52 -5.59 -23.39
CA LEU A 35 -41.88 -5.89 -22.95
C LEU A 35 -41.99 -7.38 -22.64
N ARG A 36 -42.55 -7.72 -21.49
CA ARG A 36 -43.09 -9.06 -21.24
C ARG A 36 -44.52 -9.14 -21.76
N GLN A 37 -44.98 -10.33 -22.14
CA GLN A 37 -46.38 -10.53 -22.56
C GLN A 37 -47.35 -9.95 -21.50
N PRO A 38 -48.19 -8.98 -21.86
CA PRO A 38 -49.21 -8.44 -20.96
C PRO A 38 -50.15 -9.54 -20.47
N ALA A 39 -50.50 -9.48 -19.19
CA ALA A 39 -51.39 -10.43 -18.52
C ALA A 39 -52.74 -9.75 -18.21
N PRO A 40 -53.88 -10.36 -18.56
CA PRO A 40 -55.20 -9.82 -18.20
C PRO A 40 -55.40 -9.81 -16.69
N ASP A 41 -56.32 -8.98 -16.20
CA ASP A 41 -56.69 -8.86 -14.79
C ASP A 41 -55.51 -8.54 -13.85
N ARG A 42 -54.46 -7.89 -14.37
CA ARG A 42 -53.27 -7.49 -13.61
C ARG A 42 -52.99 -6.01 -13.75
N VAL A 43 -52.36 -5.43 -12.73
CA VAL A 43 -51.73 -4.11 -12.84
C VAL A 43 -50.35 -4.29 -13.46
N HIS A 44 -50.04 -3.49 -14.47
CA HIS A 44 -48.74 -3.50 -15.12
C HIS A 44 -47.79 -2.47 -14.52
N LEU A 45 -46.52 -2.84 -14.45
CA LEU A 45 -45.46 -1.96 -13.95
C LEU A 45 -44.63 -1.48 -15.14
N LEU A 46 -44.53 -0.17 -15.30
CA LEU A 46 -43.75 0.50 -16.34
C LEU A 46 -42.68 1.37 -15.69
N CYS A 47 -41.44 1.25 -16.14
CA CYS A 47 -40.35 2.16 -15.75
C CYS A 47 -39.52 2.53 -16.98
N GLY A 48 -38.62 3.50 -16.83
CA GLY A 48 -37.72 3.89 -17.90
C GLY A 48 -36.83 5.08 -17.56
N GLY A 49 -36.19 5.61 -18.59
CA GLY A 49 -35.23 6.71 -18.50
C GLY A 49 -34.12 6.55 -19.52
N GLY A 50 -33.06 7.36 -19.41
CA GLY A 50 -31.88 7.21 -20.26
C GLY A 50 -31.24 5.82 -20.13
N GLY A 51 -30.66 5.33 -21.23
CA GLY A 51 -29.77 4.16 -21.19
C GLY A 51 -28.46 4.47 -20.46
N GLY A 52 -27.67 3.44 -20.15
CA GLY A 52 -26.39 3.60 -19.45
C GLY A 52 -26.45 3.34 -17.94
N HIS A 53 -27.57 2.85 -17.43
CA HIS A 53 -27.76 2.43 -16.04
C HIS A 53 -27.96 0.93 -15.89
N GLU A 54 -27.68 0.16 -16.95
CA GLU A 54 -27.93 -1.27 -17.01
C GLU A 54 -27.30 -1.98 -15.78
N PRO A 55 -28.05 -2.86 -15.08
CA PRO A 55 -29.29 -3.50 -15.55
C PRO A 55 -30.57 -2.65 -15.49
N ALA A 56 -30.55 -1.49 -14.82
CA ALA A 56 -31.71 -0.62 -14.75
C ALA A 56 -32.04 -0.01 -16.14
N HIS A 57 -33.26 -0.14 -16.67
CA HIS A 57 -34.42 -0.87 -16.14
C HIS A 57 -34.77 -2.12 -16.94
N ALA A 58 -34.23 -2.24 -18.15
CA ALA A 58 -34.60 -3.25 -19.13
C ALA A 58 -34.42 -4.70 -18.63
N ALA A 59 -33.35 -4.96 -17.87
CA ALA A 59 -33.07 -6.29 -17.35
C ALA A 59 -33.90 -6.64 -16.08
N PHE A 60 -34.77 -5.73 -15.64
CA PHE A 60 -35.76 -5.98 -14.59
C PHE A 60 -37.17 -6.24 -15.14
N VAL A 61 -37.32 -6.39 -16.46
CA VAL A 61 -38.57 -6.84 -17.07
C VAL A 61 -38.71 -8.37 -16.94
N GLY A 62 -39.77 -8.80 -16.26
CA GLY A 62 -40.03 -10.20 -15.92
C GLY A 62 -41.21 -10.34 -14.94
N GLN A 63 -41.79 -11.55 -14.81
CA GLN A 63 -42.78 -11.83 -13.76
C GLN A 63 -42.26 -11.40 -12.39
N GLY A 64 -43.10 -10.75 -11.58
CA GLY A 64 -42.72 -10.31 -10.23
C GLY A 64 -41.90 -9.02 -10.15
N MET A 65 -41.64 -8.34 -11.28
CA MET A 65 -41.01 -7.00 -11.35
C MET A 65 -41.68 -6.13 -12.43
N LEU A 66 -40.93 -5.60 -13.41
CA LEU A 66 -41.48 -4.74 -14.46
C LEU A 66 -42.20 -5.55 -15.54
N SER A 67 -43.33 -5.04 -16.02
CA SER A 67 -44.02 -5.57 -17.21
C SER A 67 -43.39 -5.00 -18.50
N CYS A 68 -42.92 -3.76 -18.44
CA CYS A 68 -42.26 -3.10 -19.56
C CYS A 68 -41.23 -2.07 -19.07
N ALA A 69 -40.17 -1.88 -19.85
CA ALA A 69 -39.20 -0.82 -19.66
C ALA A 69 -38.95 -0.06 -20.96
N VAL A 70 -38.83 1.27 -20.86
CA VAL A 70 -38.56 2.16 -21.99
C VAL A 70 -37.23 2.88 -21.77
N SER A 71 -36.25 2.60 -22.62
CA SER A 71 -34.92 3.19 -22.59
C SER A 71 -34.80 4.30 -23.63
N GLY A 72 -34.44 5.51 -23.21
CA GLY A 72 -34.03 6.57 -24.12
C GLY A 72 -32.60 6.36 -24.63
N GLN A 73 -31.97 7.41 -25.17
CA GLN A 73 -30.54 7.37 -25.47
C GLN A 73 -29.72 7.38 -24.18
N ILE A 74 -28.41 7.15 -24.28
CA ILE A 74 -27.52 7.17 -23.10
C ILE A 74 -27.69 8.51 -22.35
N PHE A 75 -28.06 8.43 -21.07
CA PHE A 75 -28.31 9.55 -20.16
C PHE A 75 -29.37 10.57 -20.62
N ALA A 76 -30.26 10.19 -21.55
CA ALA A 76 -31.35 11.03 -22.02
C ALA A 76 -32.69 10.29 -21.93
N SER A 77 -33.67 10.87 -21.22
CA SER A 77 -35.03 10.31 -21.10
C SER A 77 -35.61 9.87 -22.45
N PRO A 78 -36.38 8.77 -22.52
CA PRO A 78 -37.24 8.52 -23.65
C PRO A 78 -38.26 9.65 -23.81
N ASN A 79 -38.75 9.86 -25.02
CA ASN A 79 -39.81 10.82 -25.28
C ASN A 79 -41.20 10.24 -24.96
N ALA A 80 -42.19 11.11 -24.77
CA ALA A 80 -43.56 10.73 -24.44
C ALA A 80 -44.17 9.72 -25.44
N ALA A 81 -43.88 9.82 -26.74
CA ALA A 81 -44.43 8.91 -27.73
C ALA A 81 -43.93 7.46 -27.56
N GLN A 82 -42.68 7.28 -27.09
CA GLN A 82 -42.16 5.96 -26.75
C GLN A 82 -42.84 5.37 -25.51
N VAL A 83 -43.15 6.21 -24.52
CA VAL A 83 -43.90 5.82 -23.32
C VAL A 83 -45.36 5.50 -23.67
N GLU A 84 -45.99 6.27 -24.55
CA GLU A 84 -47.34 6.03 -25.07
C GLU A 84 -47.41 4.69 -25.84
N ASP A 85 -46.40 4.34 -26.64
CA ASP A 85 -46.32 3.00 -27.30
C ASP A 85 -46.22 1.86 -26.26
N ALA A 86 -45.53 2.08 -25.14
CA ALA A 86 -45.51 1.10 -24.04
C ALA A 86 -46.88 0.92 -23.39
N LEU A 87 -47.55 2.02 -23.07
CA LEU A 87 -48.90 1.99 -22.50
C LEU A 87 -49.89 1.31 -23.44
N ALA A 88 -49.85 1.63 -24.74
CA ALA A 88 -50.68 0.99 -25.75
C ALA A 88 -50.49 -0.52 -25.77
N ARG A 89 -49.24 -0.99 -25.66
CA ARG A 89 -48.92 -2.43 -25.66
C ARG A 89 -49.38 -3.13 -24.40
N LEU A 90 -49.26 -2.48 -23.24
CA LEU A 90 -49.76 -3.01 -21.97
C LEU A 90 -51.29 -3.09 -21.97
N ASP A 91 -51.97 -2.15 -22.62
CA ASP A 91 -53.43 -2.12 -22.74
C ASP A 91 -54.00 -3.18 -23.72
N LEU A 92 -53.20 -3.68 -24.68
CA LEU A 92 -53.63 -4.74 -25.62
C LEU A 92 -54.10 -6.03 -24.94
N ALA A 93 -53.87 -6.22 -23.63
CA ALA A 93 -54.46 -7.31 -22.85
C ALA A 93 -56.00 -7.21 -22.76
N GLY A 94 -56.60 -6.05 -23.07
CA GLY A 94 -58.04 -5.82 -23.16
C GLY A 94 -58.81 -5.89 -21.85
N GLN A 95 -58.15 -6.18 -20.73
CA GLN A 95 -58.73 -6.42 -19.40
C GLN A 95 -57.70 -6.14 -18.27
N SER A 96 -56.71 -5.29 -18.47
CA SER A 96 -55.74 -4.98 -17.40
C SER A 96 -56.40 -4.16 -16.29
N ARG A 97 -55.87 -4.23 -15.07
CA ARG A 97 -56.34 -3.46 -13.90
C ARG A 97 -55.70 -2.07 -13.82
N GLY A 98 -55.04 -1.62 -14.89
CA GLY A 98 -54.30 -0.37 -14.95
C GLY A 98 -52.79 -0.55 -15.08
N THR A 99 -52.08 0.56 -15.24
CA THR A 99 -50.61 0.61 -15.28
C THR A 99 -50.08 1.60 -14.26
N LEU A 100 -49.11 1.18 -13.45
CA LEU A 100 -48.33 2.06 -12.59
C LEU A 100 -46.98 2.37 -13.27
N ILE A 101 -46.73 3.65 -13.52
CA ILE A 101 -45.46 4.19 -13.94
C ILE A 101 -44.62 4.50 -12.69
N VAL A 102 -43.45 3.88 -12.58
CA VAL A 102 -42.42 4.25 -11.60
C VAL A 102 -41.36 5.06 -12.34
N VAL A 103 -41.11 6.30 -11.93
CA VAL A 103 -40.18 7.20 -12.63
C VAL A 103 -39.13 7.74 -11.66
N LYS A 104 -37.87 7.78 -12.10
CA LYS A 104 -36.78 8.41 -11.34
C LYS A 104 -36.99 9.92 -11.34
N ASN A 105 -36.69 10.60 -10.23
CA ASN A 105 -36.86 12.05 -10.16
C ASN A 105 -35.73 12.81 -10.87
N TYR A 106 -35.80 12.81 -12.20
CA TYR A 106 -35.03 13.65 -13.10
C TYR A 106 -36.00 14.44 -13.97
N THR A 107 -35.73 15.74 -14.16
CA THR A 107 -36.66 16.65 -14.87
C THR A 107 -37.11 16.10 -16.22
N GLY A 108 -36.18 15.55 -17.02
CA GLY A 108 -36.49 14.95 -18.31
C GLY A 108 -37.45 13.75 -18.19
N ASP A 109 -37.15 12.84 -17.27
CA ASP A 109 -37.97 11.63 -17.03
C ASP A 109 -39.38 12.04 -16.53
N VAL A 110 -39.47 12.90 -15.52
CA VAL A 110 -40.76 13.35 -14.94
C VAL A 110 -41.64 14.03 -15.99
N LEU A 111 -41.07 14.91 -16.82
CA LEU A 111 -41.83 15.61 -17.86
C LEU A 111 -42.31 14.67 -18.97
N GLN A 112 -41.46 13.77 -19.47
CA GLN A 112 -41.82 12.89 -20.59
C GLN A 112 -42.83 11.82 -20.20
N PHE A 113 -42.65 11.18 -19.03
CA PHE A 113 -43.60 10.19 -18.52
C PHE A 113 -44.89 10.85 -18.03
N GLY A 114 -44.82 12.04 -17.43
CA GLY A 114 -45.99 12.83 -17.05
C GLY A 114 -46.82 13.23 -18.26
N LEU A 115 -46.19 13.74 -19.32
CA LEU A 115 -46.89 14.08 -20.58
C LEU A 115 -47.56 12.86 -21.21
N ALA A 116 -46.89 11.69 -21.21
CA ALA A 116 -47.49 10.45 -21.69
C ALA A 116 -48.69 10.03 -20.85
N ASN A 117 -48.61 10.14 -19.52
CA ASN A 117 -49.72 9.86 -18.60
C ASN A 117 -50.93 10.78 -18.86
N GLU A 118 -50.72 12.09 -18.99
CA GLU A 118 -51.80 13.06 -19.25
C GLU A 118 -52.46 12.84 -20.63
N ARG A 119 -51.65 12.56 -21.66
CA ARG A 119 -52.17 12.22 -22.99
C ARG A 119 -52.94 10.92 -23.01
N TRP A 120 -52.44 9.90 -22.31
CA TRP A 120 -53.12 8.63 -22.16
C TRP A 120 -54.48 8.83 -21.49
N ALA A 121 -54.49 9.53 -20.36
CA ALA A 121 -55.72 9.89 -19.66
C ALA A 121 -56.69 10.60 -20.60
N ALA A 122 -56.27 11.66 -21.31
CA ALA A 122 -57.13 12.44 -22.20
C ALA A 122 -57.74 11.63 -23.37
N THR A 123 -57.03 10.61 -23.87
CA THR A 123 -57.47 9.80 -25.02
C THR A 123 -58.21 8.53 -24.64
N HIS A 124 -58.14 8.11 -23.36
CA HIS A 124 -58.77 6.89 -22.84
C HIS A 124 -59.78 7.19 -21.71
N LEU A 125 -60.28 8.43 -21.61
CA LEU A 125 -61.48 8.75 -20.84
C LEU A 125 -62.68 7.97 -21.44
N ALA A 126 -63.46 7.32 -20.58
CA ALA A 126 -64.58 6.45 -20.99
C ALA A 126 -65.48 7.10 -22.06
N THR A 127 -65.50 6.53 -23.27
CA THR A 127 -66.58 6.75 -24.24
C THR A 127 -67.50 5.54 -24.21
N SER A 128 -68.61 5.65 -23.48
CA SER A 128 -69.78 4.80 -23.70
C SER A 128 -70.85 5.65 -24.36
N GLU A 129 -70.87 5.74 -25.70
CA GLU A 129 -72.05 6.26 -26.41
C GLU A 129 -73.06 5.14 -26.75
N ASP A 130 -72.67 3.86 -26.70
CA ASP A 130 -73.53 2.79 -27.25
C ASP A 130 -74.27 1.93 -26.21
N GLY A 131 -74.20 2.25 -24.91
CA GLY A 131 -75.04 1.61 -23.88
C GLY A 131 -74.91 0.08 -23.75
N GLN A 132 -73.91 -0.54 -24.38
CA GLN A 132 -73.66 -1.98 -24.34
C GLN A 132 -72.19 -2.23 -23.98
N GLY A 133 -71.97 -2.63 -22.73
CA GLY A 133 -70.70 -3.15 -22.24
C GLY A 133 -69.90 -2.15 -21.41
N SER A 134 -69.88 -2.38 -20.09
CA SER A 134 -69.02 -1.68 -19.14
C SER A 134 -67.56 -2.10 -19.30
N THR A 135 -66.77 -1.40 -20.12
CA THR A 135 -65.31 -1.46 -20.04
C THR A 135 -64.83 -0.31 -19.15
N GLN A 136 -64.25 -0.63 -18.00
CA GLN A 136 -63.56 0.37 -17.18
C GLN A 136 -62.37 0.91 -17.98
N PRO A 137 -62.14 2.24 -18.02
CA PRO A 137 -61.01 2.80 -18.75
C PRO A 137 -59.67 2.33 -18.15
N HIS A 138 -58.68 2.06 -19.00
CA HIS A 138 -57.33 1.69 -18.57
C HIS A 138 -56.68 2.87 -17.83
N GLN A 139 -56.64 2.78 -16.50
CA GLN A 139 -56.09 3.82 -15.65
C GLN A 139 -54.57 3.75 -15.59
N VAL A 140 -53.92 4.89 -15.74
CA VAL A 140 -52.47 5.04 -15.56
C VAL A 140 -52.22 5.94 -14.36
N ARG A 141 -51.23 5.57 -13.55
CA ARG A 141 -50.76 6.32 -12.37
C ARG A 141 -49.26 6.47 -12.41
N LEU A 142 -48.74 7.50 -11.75
CA LEU A 142 -47.32 7.82 -11.75
C LEU A 142 -46.82 8.05 -10.33
N VAL A 143 -45.74 7.34 -9.98
CA VAL A 143 -44.98 7.47 -8.73
C VAL A 143 -43.56 7.92 -9.07
N VAL A 144 -43.17 9.06 -8.51
CA VAL A 144 -41.83 9.63 -8.63
C VAL A 144 -40.97 9.14 -7.48
N VAL A 145 -39.78 8.61 -7.79
CA VAL A 145 -38.81 8.13 -6.80
C VAL A 145 -37.66 9.14 -6.70
N GLY A 146 -37.49 9.70 -5.50
CA GLY A 146 -36.36 10.55 -5.16
C GLY A 146 -35.76 10.10 -3.83
N ASP A 147 -34.82 9.17 -3.88
CA ASP A 147 -34.19 8.53 -2.73
C ASP A 147 -32.82 9.11 -2.37
N ASP A 148 -32.20 9.93 -3.22
CA ASP A 148 -30.87 10.51 -2.97
C ASP A 148 -30.85 11.52 -1.81
N VAL A 149 -30.26 11.14 -0.68
CA VAL A 149 -30.17 12.01 0.52
C VAL A 149 -29.04 13.04 0.43
N SER A 150 -28.17 12.96 -0.58
CA SER A 150 -27.09 13.92 -0.78
C SER A 150 -27.58 15.29 -1.26
N VAL A 151 -28.82 15.41 -1.75
CA VAL A 151 -29.41 16.71 -2.13
C VAL A 151 -30.03 17.38 -0.89
N PRO A 152 -29.56 18.57 -0.45
CA PRO A 152 -30.18 19.31 0.66
C PRO A 152 -31.62 19.69 0.34
N ARG A 153 -32.47 19.84 1.36
CA ARG A 153 -33.86 20.28 1.17
C ARG A 153 -33.93 21.65 0.51
N GLU A 154 -33.06 22.59 0.89
CA GLU A 154 -33.03 23.93 0.28
C GLU A 154 -32.65 23.86 -1.21
N GLN A 155 -31.59 23.11 -1.55
CA GLN A 155 -31.17 22.91 -2.94
C GLN A 155 -32.25 22.20 -3.77
N GLY A 156 -32.91 21.21 -3.17
CA GLY A 156 -33.98 20.43 -3.79
C GLY A 156 -35.36 21.05 -3.67
N ALA A 157 -35.51 22.29 -3.22
CA ALA A 157 -36.82 22.86 -2.86
C ALA A 157 -37.83 22.86 -4.03
N LEU A 158 -37.35 22.99 -5.27
CA LEU A 158 -38.20 22.94 -6.47
C LEU A 158 -38.22 21.55 -7.13
N THR A 159 -37.05 20.94 -7.30
CA THR A 159 -36.88 19.72 -8.11
C THR A 159 -36.91 18.42 -7.30
N GLY A 160 -36.82 18.49 -5.97
CA GLY A 160 -36.71 17.33 -5.09
C GLY A 160 -35.34 16.64 -5.14
N ARG A 161 -35.28 15.46 -4.52
CA ARG A 161 -34.11 14.55 -4.49
C ARG A 161 -33.99 13.76 -5.81
N ARG A 162 -32.78 13.45 -6.27
CA ARG A 162 -32.55 12.57 -7.44
C ARG A 162 -33.07 11.14 -7.17
N GLY A 163 -33.52 10.45 -8.22
CA GLY A 163 -33.91 9.04 -8.15
C GLY A 163 -32.77 8.11 -8.54
N LEU A 164 -32.29 7.31 -7.59
CA LEU A 164 -31.14 6.42 -7.71
C LEU A 164 -31.56 4.95 -7.48
N ALA A 165 -30.67 4.12 -6.92
CA ALA A 165 -30.81 2.68 -6.79
C ALA A 165 -32.04 2.23 -5.98
N GLY A 166 -32.59 3.07 -5.10
CA GLY A 166 -33.84 2.80 -4.39
C GLY A 166 -35.04 2.61 -5.32
N THR A 167 -35.00 3.16 -6.53
CA THR A 167 -36.00 2.91 -7.59
C THR A 167 -36.17 1.42 -7.88
N VAL A 168 -35.08 0.64 -7.82
CA VAL A 168 -35.11 -0.80 -8.07
C VAL A 168 -35.93 -1.53 -7.00
N LEU A 169 -35.83 -1.11 -5.74
CA LEU A 169 -36.64 -1.65 -4.64
C LEU A 169 -38.12 -1.33 -4.81
N VAL A 170 -38.44 -0.11 -5.27
CA VAL A 170 -39.84 0.31 -5.51
C VAL A 170 -40.54 -0.62 -6.49
N TYR A 171 -39.98 -0.84 -7.69
CA TYR A 171 -40.63 -1.73 -8.65
C TYR A 171 -40.41 -3.22 -8.37
N LYS A 172 -39.41 -3.61 -7.56
CA LYS A 172 -39.32 -4.99 -7.07
C LYS A 172 -40.52 -5.34 -6.20
N LEU A 173 -40.81 -4.50 -5.20
CA LEU A 173 -41.85 -4.77 -4.22
C LEU A 173 -43.24 -4.56 -4.84
N ALA A 174 -43.43 -3.50 -5.64
CA ALA A 174 -44.67 -3.27 -6.37
C ALA A 174 -44.95 -4.36 -7.44
N GLY A 175 -43.92 -4.79 -8.17
CA GLY A 175 -44.05 -5.86 -9.16
C GLY A 175 -44.30 -7.23 -8.54
N ALA A 176 -43.73 -7.49 -7.36
CA ALA A 176 -44.01 -8.70 -6.59
C ALA A 176 -45.45 -8.72 -6.09
N LEU A 177 -45.98 -7.58 -5.62
CA LEU A 177 -47.39 -7.48 -5.21
C LEU A 177 -48.32 -7.67 -6.42
N ALA A 178 -47.96 -7.12 -7.58
CA ALA A 178 -48.72 -7.29 -8.81
C ALA A 178 -48.61 -8.69 -9.44
N ALA A 179 -47.81 -9.60 -8.87
CA ALA A 179 -47.49 -10.88 -9.46
C ALA A 179 -48.70 -11.83 -9.58
N ASP A 180 -48.54 -12.89 -10.37
CA ASP A 180 -49.56 -13.89 -10.64
C ASP A 180 -49.57 -14.98 -9.55
N ASP A 181 -50.00 -14.60 -8.35
CA ASP A 181 -50.10 -15.48 -7.18
C ASP A 181 -51.54 -15.74 -6.71
N GLY A 182 -52.52 -15.20 -7.46
CA GLY A 182 -53.96 -15.28 -7.15
C GLY A 182 -54.52 -14.18 -6.25
N SER A 183 -53.72 -13.22 -5.76
CA SER A 183 -54.17 -12.14 -4.84
C SER A 183 -54.85 -10.94 -5.55
N SER A 184 -54.58 -10.74 -6.85
CA SER A 184 -55.17 -9.71 -7.73
C SER A 184 -55.36 -8.31 -7.12
N PRO A 185 -54.31 -7.69 -6.55
CA PRO A 185 -54.39 -6.38 -5.90
C PRO A 185 -54.84 -5.27 -6.87
N SER A 186 -55.39 -4.21 -6.30
CA SER A 186 -55.85 -3.05 -7.06
C SER A 186 -54.70 -2.10 -7.42
N LEU A 187 -54.94 -1.21 -8.38
CA LEU A 187 -53.99 -0.14 -8.71
C LEU A 187 -53.73 0.78 -7.52
N ASP A 188 -54.74 1.06 -6.69
CA ASP A 188 -54.61 1.87 -5.48
C ASP A 188 -53.66 1.21 -4.46
N GLU A 189 -53.76 -0.11 -4.27
CA GLU A 189 -52.91 -0.87 -3.34
C GLU A 189 -51.45 -0.92 -3.79
N ILE A 190 -51.22 -1.14 -5.09
CA ILE A 190 -49.86 -1.17 -5.66
C ILE A 190 -49.24 0.23 -5.69
N GLU A 191 -50.01 1.26 -6.04
CA GLU A 191 -49.56 2.66 -5.97
C GLU A 191 -49.19 3.05 -4.55
N HIS A 192 -50.02 2.70 -3.56
CA HIS A 192 -49.77 2.97 -2.14
C HIS A 192 -48.49 2.29 -1.64
N LEU A 193 -48.29 1.02 -1.99
CA LEU A 193 -47.05 0.31 -1.65
C LEU A 193 -45.84 0.97 -2.31
N ALA A 194 -45.92 1.32 -3.60
CA ALA A 194 -44.83 1.96 -4.31
C ALA A 194 -44.46 3.33 -3.72
N ARG A 195 -45.46 4.16 -3.37
CA ARG A 195 -45.23 5.46 -2.70
C ARG A 195 -44.59 5.28 -1.33
N THR A 196 -45.12 4.36 -0.52
CA THR A 196 -44.59 4.08 0.82
C THR A 196 -43.12 3.65 0.76
N VAL A 197 -42.76 2.79 -0.19
CA VAL A 197 -41.37 2.35 -0.40
C VAL A 197 -40.50 3.51 -0.90
N ALA A 198 -40.97 4.30 -1.88
CA ALA A 198 -40.22 5.43 -2.41
C ALA A 198 -39.93 6.50 -1.34
N GLU A 199 -40.87 6.75 -0.43
CA GLU A 199 -40.72 7.69 0.69
C GLU A 199 -39.84 7.14 1.83
N SER A 200 -39.73 5.81 1.93
CA SER A 200 -38.94 5.12 2.96
C SER A 200 -37.53 4.72 2.51
N CYS A 201 -37.12 5.10 1.29
CA CYS A 201 -35.79 4.85 0.73
C CYS A 201 -34.85 6.06 0.89
N GLY A 202 -33.60 5.77 1.23
CA GLY A 202 -32.51 6.74 1.31
C GLY A 202 -31.23 6.17 0.73
N THR A 203 -30.65 6.87 -0.24
CA THR A 203 -29.47 6.45 -0.98
C THR A 203 -28.39 7.52 -0.94
N MET A 204 -27.14 7.11 -0.75
CA MET A 204 -25.97 7.96 -0.87
C MET A 204 -24.81 7.15 -1.47
N GLY A 205 -23.99 7.78 -2.31
CA GLY A 205 -22.88 7.12 -2.97
C GLY A 205 -21.74 8.05 -3.29
N MET A 206 -20.74 7.50 -3.97
CA MET A 206 -19.55 8.21 -4.41
C MET A 206 -18.97 7.58 -5.67
N GLY A 207 -18.05 8.28 -6.32
CA GLY A 207 -17.14 7.67 -7.29
C GLY A 207 -15.73 8.24 -7.23
N LEU A 208 -14.82 7.43 -7.77
CA LEU A 208 -13.39 7.69 -7.89
C LEU A 208 -13.02 8.37 -9.21
N GLU A 209 -13.96 8.39 -10.16
CA GLU A 209 -13.88 9.11 -11.43
C GLU A 209 -15.29 9.19 -12.05
N HIS A 210 -15.47 10.03 -13.07
CA HIS A 210 -16.60 9.98 -13.99
C HIS A 210 -16.64 8.68 -14.82
N CYS A 211 -17.83 8.33 -15.32
CA CYS A 211 -17.93 7.35 -16.38
C CYS A 211 -17.56 7.94 -17.75
N HIS A 212 -17.18 7.06 -18.67
CA HIS A 212 -16.96 7.39 -20.07
C HIS A 212 -18.26 7.21 -20.89
N VAL A 213 -18.82 8.31 -21.38
CA VAL A 213 -20.01 8.30 -22.25
C VAL A 213 -19.62 7.89 -23.68
N PRO A 214 -20.17 6.79 -24.24
CA PRO A 214 -19.84 6.37 -25.60
C PRO A 214 -20.14 7.43 -26.65
N GLY A 215 -19.21 7.63 -27.58
CA GLY A 215 -19.32 8.66 -28.63
C GLY A 215 -18.81 10.04 -28.22
N THR A 216 -18.29 10.19 -27.00
CA THR A 216 -17.55 11.39 -26.57
C THR A 216 -16.04 11.15 -26.68
N ASP A 217 -15.26 12.23 -26.79
CA ASP A 217 -13.80 12.16 -26.78
C ASP A 217 -13.29 11.65 -25.42
N LYS A 218 -12.07 11.12 -25.39
CA LYS A 218 -11.41 10.76 -24.13
C LYS A 218 -11.18 12.05 -23.32
N ALA A 219 -11.99 12.29 -22.31
CA ALA A 219 -11.84 13.42 -21.41
C ALA A 219 -10.53 13.31 -20.62
N GLU A 220 -9.99 14.47 -20.23
CA GLU A 220 -8.99 14.55 -19.15
C GLU A 220 -9.61 14.00 -17.86
N ALA A 221 -8.75 13.49 -16.95
CA ALA A 221 -9.20 13.00 -15.66
C ALA A 221 -9.95 14.12 -14.91
N TYR A 222 -11.16 13.83 -14.42
CA TYR A 222 -11.97 14.80 -13.72
C TYR A 222 -11.66 14.83 -12.20
N LEU A 223 -11.14 13.72 -11.68
CA LEU A 223 -10.60 13.59 -10.33
C LEU A 223 -9.11 13.24 -10.37
N GLY A 224 -8.35 13.68 -9.37
CA GLY A 224 -6.96 13.26 -9.19
C GLY A 224 -6.82 11.79 -8.79
N GLU A 225 -5.62 11.21 -8.93
CA GLU A 225 -5.35 9.78 -8.62
C GLU A 225 -5.74 9.33 -7.20
N ASN A 226 -5.83 10.26 -6.25
CA ASN A 226 -6.20 10.02 -4.86
C ASN A 226 -7.33 10.96 -4.41
N GLU A 227 -8.29 11.20 -5.30
CA GLU A 227 -9.47 12.01 -5.04
C GLU A 227 -10.74 11.18 -5.26
N ALA A 228 -11.77 11.47 -4.46
CA ALA A 228 -13.08 10.86 -4.54
C ALA A 228 -14.16 11.95 -4.47
N GLU A 229 -15.30 11.73 -5.11
CA GLU A 229 -16.43 12.66 -5.03
C GLU A 229 -17.66 12.01 -4.41
N ILE A 230 -18.11 12.59 -3.30
CA ILE A 230 -19.24 12.13 -2.50
C ILE A 230 -20.53 12.79 -2.99
N GLY A 231 -21.60 12.01 -3.09
CA GLY A 231 -22.92 12.46 -3.55
C GLY A 231 -23.01 12.65 -5.06
N MET A 232 -22.11 12.03 -5.83
CA MET A 232 -22.14 12.09 -7.29
C MET A 232 -23.42 11.44 -7.85
N GLY A 233 -23.98 12.03 -8.90
CA GLY A 233 -25.16 11.49 -9.59
C GLY A 233 -24.83 10.35 -10.55
N ILE A 234 -25.86 9.74 -11.15
CA ILE A 234 -25.68 8.62 -12.10
C ILE A 234 -25.41 9.07 -13.55
N HIS A 235 -25.38 10.36 -13.85
CA HIS A 235 -25.10 10.91 -15.19
C HIS A 235 -23.88 11.85 -15.21
N ASN A 236 -22.85 11.58 -14.38
CA ASN A 236 -21.70 12.46 -14.16
C ASN A 236 -22.08 13.85 -13.60
N GLU A 237 -23.22 13.98 -12.93
CA GLU A 237 -23.51 15.22 -12.22
C GLU A 237 -22.59 15.36 -11.01
N PRO A 238 -21.99 16.55 -10.79
CA PRO A 238 -21.15 16.80 -9.62
C PRO A 238 -21.84 16.38 -8.32
N GLY A 239 -21.03 15.87 -7.41
CA GLY A 239 -21.44 15.57 -6.06
C GLY A 239 -21.49 16.80 -5.17
N ILE A 240 -21.61 16.55 -3.88
CA ILE A 240 -21.65 17.61 -2.86
C ILE A 240 -20.25 18.02 -2.42
N ARG A 241 -19.26 17.13 -2.54
CA ARG A 241 -17.91 17.35 -2.02
C ARG A 241 -16.90 16.39 -2.62
N LYS A 242 -15.78 16.94 -3.09
CA LYS A 242 -14.56 16.18 -3.39
C LYS A 242 -13.70 16.02 -2.14
N VAL A 243 -13.06 14.87 -1.99
CA VAL A 243 -12.20 14.52 -0.84
C VAL A 243 -10.86 13.98 -1.31
N SER A 244 -9.78 14.41 -0.68
CA SER A 244 -8.41 13.92 -0.92
C SER A 244 -7.60 13.97 0.39
N PRO A 245 -6.83 12.92 0.74
CA PRO A 245 -6.77 11.61 0.07
C PRO A 245 -8.11 10.85 0.14
N VAL A 246 -8.32 9.84 -0.71
CA VAL A 246 -9.51 8.99 -0.67
C VAL A 246 -9.61 8.32 0.71
N PRO A 247 -10.72 8.49 1.45
CA PRO A 247 -10.89 7.84 2.75
C PRO A 247 -11.01 6.31 2.62
N SER A 248 -10.64 5.58 3.67
CA SER A 248 -10.91 4.14 3.77
C SER A 248 -12.41 3.82 3.60
N ALA A 249 -12.75 2.65 3.07
CA ALA A 249 -14.14 2.19 2.92
C ALA A 249 -14.96 2.34 4.22
N ALA A 250 -14.40 1.99 5.39
CA ALA A 250 -15.06 2.14 6.68
C ALA A 250 -15.52 3.59 6.98
N LYS A 251 -14.72 4.60 6.60
CA LYS A 251 -15.02 6.02 6.79
C LYS A 251 -16.08 6.52 5.79
N LEU A 252 -16.02 6.06 4.54
CA LEU A 252 -17.03 6.38 3.53
C LEU A 252 -18.40 5.80 3.92
N VAL A 253 -18.42 4.54 4.35
CA VAL A 253 -19.63 3.88 4.84
C VAL A 253 -20.20 4.60 6.07
N ASP A 254 -19.33 4.99 7.02
CA ASP A 254 -19.76 5.76 8.19
C ASP A 254 -20.42 7.09 7.80
N GLU A 255 -19.84 7.84 6.85
CA GLU A 255 -20.42 9.08 6.36
C GLU A 255 -21.78 8.86 5.68
N PHE A 256 -21.89 7.85 4.81
CA PHE A 256 -23.12 7.61 4.04
C PHE A 256 -24.25 7.14 4.94
N LEU A 257 -24.00 6.14 5.78
CA LEU A 257 -25.02 5.61 6.66
C LEU A 257 -25.38 6.59 7.79
N SER A 258 -24.43 7.37 8.30
CA SER A 258 -24.75 8.46 9.24
C SER A 258 -25.64 9.53 8.61
N THR A 259 -25.40 9.86 7.33
CA THR A 259 -26.25 10.83 6.61
C THR A 259 -27.65 10.26 6.38
N ILE A 260 -27.77 9.03 5.89
CA ILE A 260 -29.06 8.36 5.62
C ILE A 260 -29.89 8.19 6.91
N THR A 261 -29.24 7.87 8.03
CA THR A 261 -29.90 7.60 9.33
C THR A 261 -29.97 8.82 10.26
N SER A 262 -29.56 10.00 9.78
CA SER A 262 -29.52 11.22 10.58
C SER A 262 -30.91 11.61 11.06
N THR A 263 -31.01 12.01 12.33
CA THR A 263 -32.23 12.52 12.96
C THR A 263 -32.11 14.01 13.34
N THR A 264 -30.94 14.59 13.12
CA THR A 264 -30.59 15.95 13.56
C THR A 264 -30.20 16.88 12.41
N ASP A 265 -29.88 16.33 11.24
CA ASP A 265 -29.59 17.13 10.04
C ASP A 265 -30.90 17.60 9.40
N SER A 266 -31.25 18.87 9.57
CA SER A 266 -32.50 19.43 9.03
C SER A 266 -32.57 19.38 7.50
N GLU A 267 -31.41 19.42 6.82
CA GLU A 267 -31.32 19.46 5.37
C GLU A 267 -31.33 18.05 4.74
N ARG A 268 -30.98 17.01 5.50
CA ARG A 268 -30.77 15.65 4.96
C ARG A 268 -31.47 14.53 5.71
N SER A 269 -32.06 14.80 6.87
CA SER A 269 -32.91 13.85 7.60
C SER A 269 -34.23 13.69 6.84
N TYR A 270 -34.21 12.86 5.80
CA TYR A 270 -35.37 12.54 4.97
C TYR A 270 -36.18 11.37 5.51
N LEU A 271 -35.54 10.46 6.24
CA LEU A 271 -36.14 9.23 6.73
C LEU A 271 -36.41 9.31 8.23
N PRO A 272 -37.55 8.81 8.73
CA PRO A 272 -37.97 8.94 10.12
C PRO A 272 -37.32 7.90 11.06
N PHE A 273 -35.99 7.69 10.95
CA PHE A 273 -35.25 6.85 11.89
C PHE A 273 -35.46 7.30 13.34
N LYS A 274 -35.49 6.37 14.28
CA LYS A 274 -35.57 6.68 15.72
C LYS A 274 -34.25 6.45 16.43
N ASN A 275 -33.39 5.58 15.90
CA ASN A 275 -32.09 5.22 16.46
C ASN A 275 -32.16 4.71 17.91
N ASP A 276 -33.23 3.98 18.26
CA ASP A 276 -33.49 3.42 19.60
C ASP A 276 -33.15 1.92 19.70
N GLY A 277 -32.58 1.33 18.64
CA GLY A 277 -32.24 -0.08 18.55
C GLY A 277 -33.35 -0.98 17.99
N GLN A 278 -34.45 -0.41 17.51
CA GLN A 278 -35.59 -1.14 16.94
C GLN A 278 -35.87 -0.78 15.46
N ASP A 279 -35.02 0.04 14.83
CA ASP A 279 -35.17 0.33 13.40
C ASP A 279 -34.77 -0.90 12.58
N GLU A 280 -35.65 -1.31 11.67
CA GLU A 280 -35.44 -2.43 10.75
C GLU A 280 -35.25 -1.91 9.32
N VAL A 281 -34.32 -2.50 8.56
CA VAL A 281 -34.00 -2.05 7.19
C VAL A 281 -33.80 -3.20 6.22
N ILE A 282 -34.00 -2.90 4.93
CA ILE A 282 -33.41 -3.65 3.82
C ILE A 282 -32.21 -2.85 3.29
N LEU A 283 -31.05 -3.50 3.18
CA LEU A 283 -29.80 -2.93 2.68
C LEU A 283 -29.58 -3.30 1.21
N LEU A 284 -29.26 -2.31 0.38
CA LEU A 284 -28.77 -2.50 -0.99
C LEU A 284 -27.39 -1.84 -1.13
N VAL A 285 -26.38 -2.64 -1.46
CA VAL A 285 -25.02 -2.21 -1.79
C VAL A 285 -24.86 -2.23 -3.31
N ASN A 286 -24.93 -1.07 -3.94
CA ASN A 286 -25.01 -0.95 -5.39
C ASN A 286 -23.67 -0.51 -6.00
N ASN A 287 -23.17 -1.30 -6.95
CA ASN A 287 -22.02 -0.97 -7.78
C ASN A 287 -22.44 -0.03 -8.91
N LEU A 288 -21.73 1.10 -9.06
CA LEU A 288 -22.00 2.07 -10.14
C LEU A 288 -21.41 1.66 -11.49
N GLY A 289 -20.71 0.52 -11.55
CA GLY A 289 -20.36 -0.19 -12.78
C GLY A 289 -18.87 -0.50 -12.92
N GLY A 290 -18.00 0.35 -12.37
CA GLY A 290 -16.54 0.22 -12.48
C GLY A 290 -15.83 -0.31 -11.24
N LEU A 291 -16.54 -0.64 -10.15
CA LEU A 291 -15.91 -1.10 -8.91
C LEU A 291 -15.66 -2.62 -8.93
N PRO A 292 -14.47 -3.12 -8.54
CA PRO A 292 -14.21 -4.55 -8.40
C PRO A 292 -15.10 -5.24 -7.33
N GLU A 293 -15.46 -6.49 -7.54
CA GLU A 293 -16.30 -7.27 -6.60
C GLU A 293 -15.66 -7.45 -5.22
N VAL A 294 -14.32 -7.48 -5.13
CA VAL A 294 -13.62 -7.52 -3.85
C VAL A 294 -13.85 -6.25 -3.03
N GLU A 295 -13.83 -5.08 -3.69
CA GLU A 295 -14.10 -3.79 -3.05
C GLU A 295 -15.57 -3.67 -2.65
N LEU A 296 -16.49 -4.12 -3.52
CA LEU A 296 -17.92 -4.16 -3.21
C LEU A 296 -18.21 -5.05 -1.99
N SER A 297 -17.51 -6.19 -1.87
CA SER A 297 -17.61 -7.09 -0.71
C SER A 297 -17.08 -6.45 0.57
N ILE A 298 -15.98 -5.68 0.48
CA ILE A 298 -15.46 -4.88 1.59
C ILE A 298 -16.49 -3.84 2.03
N VAL A 299 -17.09 -3.10 1.09
CA VAL A 299 -18.15 -2.12 1.40
C VAL A 299 -19.35 -2.79 2.10
N ALA A 300 -19.77 -3.97 1.62
CA ALA A 300 -20.86 -4.71 2.25
C ALA A 300 -20.51 -5.16 3.69
N LYS A 301 -19.29 -5.65 3.91
CA LYS A 301 -18.76 -5.97 5.25
C LYS A 301 -18.80 -4.75 6.16
N GLU A 302 -18.27 -3.62 5.71
CA GLU A 302 -18.22 -2.38 6.50
C GLU A 302 -19.62 -1.86 6.83
N ALA A 303 -20.57 -1.92 5.88
CA ALA A 303 -21.96 -1.54 6.11
C ALA A 303 -22.65 -2.45 7.13
N ALA A 304 -22.45 -3.77 7.02
CA ALA A 304 -23.02 -4.74 7.96
C ALA A 304 -22.51 -4.50 9.39
N GLU A 305 -21.20 -4.30 9.57
CA GLU A 305 -20.64 -3.99 10.88
C GLU A 305 -21.11 -2.64 11.44
N TRP A 306 -21.23 -1.62 10.58
CA TRP A 306 -21.72 -0.31 10.98
C TRP A 306 -23.17 -0.38 11.48
N LEU A 307 -24.06 -1.04 10.73
CA LEU A 307 -25.47 -1.22 11.10
C LEU A 307 -25.60 -2.00 12.41
N LYS A 308 -24.81 -3.08 12.57
CA LYS A 308 -24.73 -3.85 13.82
C LYS A 308 -24.29 -2.98 15.01
N ARG A 309 -23.24 -2.15 14.85
CA ARG A 309 -22.78 -1.22 15.90
C ARG A 309 -23.85 -0.20 16.29
N LYS A 310 -24.64 0.26 15.32
CA LYS A 310 -25.75 1.21 15.55
C LYS A 310 -27.05 0.54 16.00
N ARG A 311 -27.06 -0.79 16.18
CA ARG A 311 -28.23 -1.58 16.58
C ARG A 311 -29.42 -1.42 15.62
N ILE A 312 -29.13 -1.27 14.32
CA ILE A 312 -30.14 -1.28 13.26
C ILE A 312 -30.25 -2.71 12.74
N ILE A 313 -31.46 -3.26 12.71
CA ILE A 313 -31.73 -4.64 12.35
C ILE A 313 -31.81 -4.74 10.82
N VAL A 314 -30.90 -5.49 10.22
CA VAL A 314 -30.92 -5.73 8.77
C VAL A 314 -31.77 -6.95 8.49
N ARG A 315 -32.97 -6.77 7.96
CA ARG A 315 -33.86 -7.89 7.61
C ARG A 315 -33.39 -8.58 6.33
N ARG A 316 -32.94 -7.84 5.33
CA ARG A 316 -32.43 -8.36 4.05
C ARG A 316 -31.27 -7.49 3.56
N ALA A 317 -30.29 -8.08 2.88
CA ALA A 317 -29.17 -7.35 2.31
C ALA A 317 -28.76 -7.93 0.96
N ILE A 318 -28.63 -7.10 -0.06
CA ILE A 318 -28.20 -7.52 -1.40
C ILE A 318 -27.07 -6.61 -1.91
N ALA A 319 -26.11 -7.20 -2.63
CA ALA A 319 -24.96 -6.49 -3.18
C ALA A 319 -24.74 -6.86 -4.66
N GLY A 320 -24.37 -5.88 -5.49
CA GLY A 320 -24.12 -6.06 -6.92
C GLY A 320 -24.44 -4.81 -7.74
N SER A 321 -24.44 -4.96 -9.07
CA SER A 321 -24.85 -3.88 -9.98
C SER A 321 -26.36 -3.92 -10.21
N PHE A 322 -27.09 -2.94 -9.65
CA PHE A 322 -28.55 -2.82 -9.80
C PHE A 322 -28.96 -1.57 -10.58
N MET A 323 -28.28 -0.45 -10.33
CA MET A 323 -28.42 0.77 -11.12
C MET A 323 -27.04 1.39 -11.29
N THR A 324 -26.46 1.21 -12.47
CA THR A 324 -25.10 1.67 -12.76
C THR A 324 -25.08 3.11 -13.29
N SER A 325 -23.87 3.60 -13.54
CA SER A 325 -23.54 4.74 -14.38
C SER A 325 -22.42 4.28 -15.32
N LEU A 326 -22.76 3.48 -16.33
CA LEU A 326 -21.81 2.89 -17.27
C LEU A 326 -20.62 2.21 -16.56
N ASN A 327 -19.40 2.75 -16.69
CA ASN A 327 -18.17 2.23 -16.10
C ASN A 327 -17.67 3.09 -14.91
N LEU A 328 -18.53 3.87 -14.26
CA LEU A 328 -18.17 4.73 -13.13
C LEU A 328 -17.57 3.88 -11.99
N PRO A 329 -16.29 4.08 -11.61
CA PRO A 329 -15.68 3.36 -10.49
C PRO A 329 -16.21 3.94 -9.16
N GLY A 330 -17.24 3.33 -8.61
CA GLY A 330 -17.89 3.83 -7.40
C GLY A 330 -19.00 2.93 -6.88
N PHE A 331 -19.55 3.28 -5.72
CA PHE A 331 -20.64 2.56 -5.10
C PHE A 331 -21.67 3.50 -4.46
N SER A 332 -22.84 2.95 -4.18
CA SER A 332 -23.88 3.60 -3.37
C SER A 332 -24.46 2.62 -2.36
N LEU A 333 -24.89 3.15 -1.23
CA LEU A 333 -25.63 2.44 -0.19
C LEU A 333 -27.06 2.96 -0.17
N THR A 334 -28.01 2.05 -0.22
CA THR A 334 -29.43 2.34 -0.07
C THR A 334 -29.96 1.61 1.17
N LEU A 335 -30.67 2.33 2.02
CA LEU A 335 -31.51 1.75 3.06
C LEU A 335 -32.98 1.98 2.72
N LEU A 336 -33.77 0.91 2.74
CA LEU A 336 -35.22 0.97 2.85
C LEU A 336 -35.59 0.76 4.31
N LEU A 337 -36.07 1.82 4.97
CA LEU A 337 -36.57 1.75 6.34
C LEU A 337 -37.92 1.02 6.36
N LEU A 338 -38.01 -0.04 7.16
CA LEU A 338 -39.23 -0.82 7.29
C LEU A 338 -40.16 -0.15 8.32
N PRO A 339 -41.48 -0.10 8.05
CA PRO A 339 -42.42 0.57 8.92
C PRO A 339 -42.61 -0.21 10.22
N ARG A 340 -42.54 0.50 11.36
CA ARG A 340 -42.80 -0.07 12.70
C ARG A 340 -44.27 -0.39 12.95
N GLU A 341 -45.14 0.43 12.37
CA GLU A 341 -46.59 0.27 12.44
C GLU A 341 -47.14 0.11 11.02
N PRO A 342 -48.23 -0.66 10.81
CA PRO A 342 -48.86 -0.77 9.50
C PRO A 342 -49.22 0.60 8.91
N VAL A 343 -48.86 0.84 7.65
CA VAL A 343 -49.21 2.09 6.92
C VAL A 343 -50.50 1.83 6.13
N PRO A 344 -51.68 2.25 6.62
CA PRO A 344 -52.95 1.93 5.99
C PRO A 344 -53.11 2.65 4.65
N LEU A 345 -53.82 2.02 3.71
CA LEU A 345 -54.26 2.67 2.48
C LEU A 345 -55.10 3.93 2.83
N PRO A 346 -54.80 5.12 2.27
CA PRO A 346 -55.60 6.31 2.52
C PRO A 346 -57.05 6.13 2.06
N PRO A 347 -58.04 6.75 2.74
CA PRO A 347 -59.42 6.69 2.29
C PRO A 347 -59.58 7.28 0.88
N SER A 348 -59.80 6.43 -0.12
CA SER A 348 -60.15 6.84 -1.49
C SER A 348 -61.67 6.72 -1.72
N ALA A 349 -62.21 7.49 -2.67
CA ALA A 349 -63.63 7.42 -3.04
C ALA A 349 -64.05 6.03 -3.59
N ALA A 350 -63.09 5.17 -3.96
CA ALA A 350 -63.33 3.85 -4.56
C ALA A 350 -63.09 2.65 -3.61
N ALA A 351 -62.37 2.84 -2.49
CA ALA A 351 -61.83 1.74 -1.70
C ALA A 351 -62.28 1.70 -0.23
N SER A 352 -63.51 2.12 0.09
CA SER A 352 -64.01 2.20 1.49
C SER A 352 -64.11 0.86 2.27
N SER A 353 -63.61 -0.26 1.73
CA SER A 353 -63.62 -1.58 2.36
C SER A 353 -62.29 -2.37 2.32
N SER A 354 -61.21 -1.85 1.73
CA SER A 354 -59.91 -2.56 1.74
C SER A 354 -59.23 -2.42 3.10
N SER A 355 -58.82 -3.54 3.70
CA SER A 355 -57.99 -3.59 4.91
C SER A 355 -56.49 -3.60 4.60
N PHE A 356 -56.09 -3.25 3.38
CA PHE A 356 -54.70 -3.26 2.94
C PHE A 356 -53.87 -2.24 3.72
N ALA A 357 -52.72 -2.69 4.23
CA ALA A 357 -51.72 -1.86 4.87
C ALA A 357 -50.33 -2.38 4.54
N VAL A 358 -49.37 -1.47 4.38
CA VAL A 358 -47.97 -1.82 4.17
C VAL A 358 -47.33 -2.11 5.53
N THR A 359 -46.80 -3.31 5.72
CA THR A 359 -46.14 -3.76 6.96
C THR A 359 -44.70 -4.18 6.69
N SER A 360 -43.85 -4.24 7.72
CA SER A 360 -42.48 -4.76 7.62
C SER A 360 -42.47 -6.16 7.00
N ASP A 361 -43.32 -7.06 7.49
CA ASP A 361 -43.39 -8.45 7.00
C ASP A 361 -43.83 -8.55 5.54
N LEU A 362 -44.80 -7.72 5.10
CA LEU A 362 -45.21 -7.66 3.70
C LEU A 362 -44.02 -7.24 2.80
N LEU A 363 -43.26 -6.22 3.21
CA LEU A 363 -42.12 -5.76 2.41
C LEU A 363 -41.01 -6.82 2.34
N VAL A 364 -40.75 -7.54 3.44
CA VAL A 364 -39.78 -8.65 3.46
C VAL A 364 -40.26 -9.83 2.60
N GLU A 365 -41.53 -10.18 2.67
CA GLU A 365 -42.14 -11.22 1.83
C GLU A 365 -42.03 -10.88 0.34
N LEU A 366 -42.42 -9.65 -0.04
CA LEU A 366 -42.34 -9.18 -1.41
C LEU A 366 -40.91 -9.06 -1.93
N PHE A 367 -39.94 -8.77 -1.04
CA PHE A 367 -38.52 -8.79 -1.39
C PHE A 367 -38.07 -10.22 -1.76
N ASP A 368 -38.48 -11.21 -0.97
CA ASP A 368 -38.17 -12.63 -1.16
C ASP A 368 -38.99 -13.31 -2.27
N ALA A 369 -40.05 -12.67 -2.75
CA ALA A 369 -40.89 -13.18 -3.82
C ALA A 369 -40.06 -13.40 -5.10
N PRO A 370 -40.23 -14.55 -5.77
CA PRO A 370 -39.46 -14.91 -6.96
C PRO A 370 -39.75 -13.97 -8.13
N THR A 371 -38.81 -13.88 -9.06
CA THR A 371 -38.96 -13.10 -10.29
C THR A 371 -38.24 -13.76 -11.48
N GLU A 372 -38.77 -13.54 -12.68
CA GLU A 372 -38.14 -13.91 -13.96
C GLU A 372 -37.20 -12.80 -14.49
N ALA A 373 -37.06 -11.69 -13.77
CA ALA A 373 -36.16 -10.60 -14.15
C ALA A 373 -34.69 -11.05 -14.09
N PRO A 374 -33.95 -11.06 -15.22
CA PRO A 374 -32.61 -11.65 -15.28
C PRO A 374 -31.56 -10.93 -14.40
N ALA A 375 -31.79 -9.68 -14.02
CA ALA A 375 -30.85 -8.91 -13.20
C ALA A 375 -31.13 -8.92 -11.69
N TRP A 376 -32.24 -9.51 -11.22
CA TRP A 376 -32.52 -9.59 -9.79
C TRP A 376 -31.76 -10.76 -9.13
N LYS A 377 -30.51 -10.51 -8.73
CA LYS A 377 -29.58 -11.50 -8.18
C LYS A 377 -29.78 -11.74 -6.67
N TRP A 378 -30.99 -12.09 -6.27
CA TRP A 378 -31.32 -12.43 -4.87
C TRP A 378 -31.23 -13.93 -4.61
N SER A 379 -30.37 -14.36 -3.68
CA SER A 379 -30.07 -15.79 -3.45
C SER A 379 -30.34 -16.31 -2.03
N PHE A 380 -30.29 -15.47 -0.99
CA PHE A 380 -30.37 -15.91 0.41
C PHE A 380 -31.59 -15.35 1.15
N LYS A 381 -32.66 -16.13 1.31
CA LYS A 381 -33.89 -15.69 1.99
C LYS A 381 -33.76 -15.76 3.51
N GLY A 382 -33.18 -14.74 4.12
CA GLY A 382 -32.99 -14.67 5.57
C GLY A 382 -32.34 -13.38 6.03
N GLU A 383 -32.27 -13.23 7.35
CA GLU A 383 -31.50 -12.14 7.97
C GLU A 383 -30.01 -12.44 7.80
N PRO A 384 -29.22 -11.52 7.22
CA PRO A 384 -27.80 -11.75 7.00
C PRO A 384 -27.05 -11.77 8.33
N GLU A 385 -26.18 -12.77 8.51
CA GLU A 385 -25.27 -12.87 9.64
C GLU A 385 -23.83 -13.07 9.15
N MET A 386 -22.91 -12.30 9.72
CA MET A 386 -21.48 -12.47 9.48
C MET A 386 -20.92 -13.44 10.52
N LEU A 387 -20.80 -14.71 10.14
CA LEU A 387 -20.18 -15.76 10.93
C LEU A 387 -18.72 -15.90 10.52
N VAL A 388 -17.81 -15.55 11.44
CA VAL A 388 -16.38 -15.83 11.29
C VAL A 388 -16.08 -17.00 12.21
N GLU A 389 -15.71 -18.14 11.63
CA GLU A 389 -15.20 -19.27 12.41
C GLU A 389 -13.80 -18.85 12.88
N GLU A 390 -13.71 -18.34 14.11
CA GLU A 390 -12.42 -18.22 14.78
C GLU A 390 -11.90 -19.65 14.89
N GLY A 391 -10.93 -20.01 14.05
CA GLY A 391 -10.37 -21.36 14.03
C GLY A 391 -10.11 -21.80 15.46
N GLU A 392 -10.69 -22.94 15.84
CA GLU A 392 -10.60 -23.48 17.19
C GLU A 392 -9.14 -23.35 17.66
N LYS A 393 -8.87 -22.43 18.59
CA LYS A 393 -7.77 -22.66 19.53
C LYS A 393 -8.19 -23.92 20.25
N GLU A 394 -7.78 -25.09 19.75
CA GLU A 394 -8.09 -26.40 20.33
C GLU A 394 -7.65 -26.39 21.80
N GLY A 395 -8.57 -25.95 22.66
CA GLY A 395 -8.55 -26.11 24.10
C GLY A 395 -8.99 -27.51 24.50
N LYS A 396 -8.78 -28.52 23.65
CA LYS A 396 -8.69 -29.90 24.11
C LYS A 396 -7.28 -30.07 24.65
N LYS A 397 -7.20 -30.13 25.98
CA LYS A 397 -6.14 -30.85 26.69
C LYS A 397 -5.95 -32.24 26.04
N ARG A 398 -5.12 -32.31 24.99
CA ARG A 398 -4.21 -33.45 24.83
C ARG A 398 -3.57 -33.57 26.20
N LYS A 399 -3.71 -34.74 26.83
CA LYS A 399 -2.99 -35.07 28.05
C LYS A 399 -1.61 -34.45 27.95
N GLU A 400 -1.26 -33.64 28.94
CA GLU A 400 0.11 -33.25 29.26
C GLU A 400 0.92 -34.53 29.49
N GLY A 401 1.25 -35.25 28.42
CA GLY A 401 2.62 -35.69 28.26
C GLY A 401 3.36 -34.40 27.99
N SER A 402 4.29 -34.07 28.87
CA SER A 402 5.34 -33.06 28.71
C SER A 402 5.33 -32.41 27.33
N VAL A 403 5.15 -31.09 27.28
CA VAL A 403 5.63 -30.28 26.16
C VAL A 403 7.15 -30.51 26.13
N GLY A 404 7.57 -31.60 25.52
CA GLY A 404 8.83 -31.62 24.83
C GLY A 404 8.68 -30.54 23.78
N GLU A 405 9.64 -29.62 23.76
CA GLU A 405 10.04 -28.90 22.57
C GLU A 405 9.65 -29.74 21.34
N LYS A 406 9.00 -29.14 20.34
CA LYS A 406 9.11 -29.71 19.00
C LYS A 406 10.57 -29.53 18.60
N GLU A 407 11.46 -30.32 19.20
CA GLU A 407 12.79 -30.58 18.69
C GLU A 407 12.58 -30.97 17.25
N SER A 408 13.14 -30.17 16.34
CA SER A 408 13.42 -30.66 15.01
C SER A 408 14.02 -32.06 15.17
N ARG A 409 13.38 -33.10 14.61
CA ARG A 409 13.90 -34.49 14.67
C ARG A 409 15.28 -34.62 14.02
N VAL A 410 15.78 -33.57 13.37
CA VAL A 410 17.07 -33.50 12.71
C VAL A 410 17.73 -32.17 13.07
N LYS A 411 18.80 -32.20 13.88
CA LYS A 411 19.64 -31.03 14.13
C LYS A 411 20.42 -30.69 12.87
N GLY A 412 20.26 -29.48 12.34
CA GLY A 412 21.02 -28.98 11.20
C GLY A 412 22.42 -28.53 11.59
N PRO A 413 23.31 -28.26 10.61
CA PRO A 413 24.58 -27.64 10.89
C PRO A 413 24.40 -26.21 11.43
N ARG A 414 25.25 -25.78 12.35
CA ARG A 414 25.27 -24.39 12.84
C ARG A 414 25.87 -23.45 11.79
N PRO A 415 25.47 -22.17 11.72
CA PRO A 415 26.18 -21.22 10.87
C PRO A 415 27.63 -21.03 11.37
N SER A 416 28.52 -20.64 10.46
CA SER A 416 29.91 -20.31 10.82
C SER A 416 29.98 -19.12 11.78
N ASP A 417 29.06 -18.17 11.64
CA ASP A 417 28.84 -17.06 12.54
C ASP A 417 27.33 -16.71 12.60
N PRO A 418 26.67 -16.97 13.74
CA PRO A 418 25.24 -16.67 13.95
C PRO A 418 24.85 -15.22 13.68
N LYS A 419 25.66 -14.26 14.16
CA LYS A 419 25.37 -12.82 14.01
C LYS A 419 25.49 -12.39 12.55
N LEU A 420 26.54 -12.86 11.87
CA LEU A 420 26.69 -12.58 10.44
C LEU A 420 25.59 -13.23 9.61
N PHE A 421 25.15 -14.45 9.96
CA PHE A 421 24.06 -15.14 9.28
C PHE A 421 22.76 -14.32 9.32
N LEU A 422 22.32 -13.90 10.52
CA LEU A 422 21.14 -13.06 10.66
C LEU A 422 21.31 -11.70 9.98
N ALA A 423 22.46 -11.04 10.16
CA ALA A 423 22.73 -9.73 9.54
C ALA A 423 22.68 -9.81 8.00
N ALA A 424 23.21 -10.88 7.41
CA ALA A 424 23.16 -11.11 5.97
C ALA A 424 21.74 -11.38 5.48
N LEU A 425 20.96 -12.18 6.22
CA LEU A 425 19.55 -12.43 5.92
C LEU A 425 18.73 -11.15 5.98
N GLU A 426 18.82 -10.37 7.07
CA GLU A 426 18.11 -9.10 7.21
C GLU A 426 18.46 -8.11 6.09
N SER A 427 19.75 -7.98 5.76
CA SER A 427 20.21 -7.08 4.70
C SER A 427 19.65 -7.49 3.33
N ALA A 428 19.59 -8.80 3.05
CA ALA A 428 18.98 -9.33 1.84
C ALA A 428 17.47 -8.98 1.77
N LEU A 429 16.72 -9.17 2.86
CA LEU A 429 15.28 -8.90 2.92
C LEU A 429 14.97 -7.40 2.78
N LYS A 430 15.72 -6.55 3.50
CA LYS A 430 15.61 -5.07 3.42
C LYS A 430 15.89 -4.57 2.00
N SER A 431 16.85 -5.17 1.30
CA SER A 431 17.18 -4.83 -0.09
C SER A 431 16.03 -5.14 -1.06
N VAL A 432 15.35 -6.28 -0.89
CA VAL A 432 14.17 -6.64 -1.70
C VAL A 432 13.00 -5.70 -1.42
N ILE A 433 12.73 -5.37 -0.15
CA ILE A 433 11.67 -4.43 0.23
C ILE A 433 11.90 -3.05 -0.39
N ALA A 434 13.13 -2.56 -0.37
CA ALA A 434 13.49 -1.27 -0.98
C ALA A 434 13.34 -1.28 -2.51
N ALA A 435 13.50 -2.44 -3.15
CA ALA A 435 13.35 -2.60 -4.59
C ALA A 435 11.91 -2.83 -5.06
N GLU A 436 10.95 -2.98 -4.15
CA GLU A 436 9.56 -3.32 -4.50
C GLU A 436 8.94 -2.42 -5.59
N PRO A 437 9.01 -1.07 -5.51
CA PRO A 437 8.40 -0.22 -6.53
C PRO A 437 8.97 -0.45 -7.93
N GLU A 438 10.28 -0.73 -8.01
CA GLU A 438 10.96 -1.03 -9.26
C GLU A 438 10.54 -2.39 -9.83
N ILE A 439 10.46 -3.41 -8.96
CA ILE A 439 10.06 -4.77 -9.33
C ILE A 439 8.60 -4.77 -9.81
N THR A 440 7.70 -4.12 -9.07
CA THR A 440 6.29 -3.97 -9.43
C THR A 440 6.16 -3.28 -10.80
N ARG A 441 6.93 -2.23 -11.06
CA ARG A 441 6.95 -1.55 -12.36
C ARG A 441 7.38 -2.47 -13.51
N TYR A 442 8.43 -3.28 -13.32
CA TYR A 442 8.86 -4.25 -14.33
C TYR A 442 7.78 -5.30 -14.61
N ASP A 443 7.09 -5.74 -13.57
CA ASP A 443 6.01 -6.71 -13.68
C ASP A 443 4.73 -6.12 -14.30
N THR A 444 4.41 -4.84 -14.08
CA THR A 444 3.28 -4.19 -14.80
C THR A 444 3.50 -4.14 -16.30
N ILE A 445 4.76 -4.05 -16.74
CA ILE A 445 5.13 -4.01 -18.17
C ILE A 445 5.07 -5.40 -18.79
N ALA A 446 5.59 -6.42 -18.09
CA ALA A 446 5.82 -7.75 -18.64
C ALA A 446 4.96 -8.87 -18.01
N GLY A 447 4.03 -8.54 -17.11
CA GLY A 447 3.26 -9.45 -16.28
C GLY A 447 1.94 -8.82 -15.80
N ASP A 448 1.53 -9.09 -14.56
CA ASP A 448 0.29 -8.59 -13.95
C ASP A 448 0.49 -7.49 -12.91
N GLY A 449 1.74 -7.16 -12.57
CA GLY A 449 2.07 -6.00 -11.75
C GLY A 449 1.94 -6.23 -10.25
N ASP A 450 2.06 -7.47 -9.78
CA ASP A 450 1.96 -7.83 -8.36
C ASP A 450 3.26 -8.43 -7.78
N ALA A 451 4.26 -8.71 -8.62
CA ALA A 451 5.46 -9.43 -8.20
C ALA A 451 6.24 -8.71 -7.08
N GLY A 452 6.39 -7.38 -7.17
CA GLY A 452 7.11 -6.61 -6.15
C GLY A 452 6.40 -6.65 -4.81
N LEU A 453 5.07 -6.42 -4.79
CA LEU A 453 4.25 -6.51 -3.58
C LEU A 453 4.32 -7.91 -2.96
N THR A 454 4.30 -8.96 -3.77
CA THR A 454 4.43 -10.35 -3.32
C THR A 454 5.78 -10.61 -2.66
N LEU A 455 6.89 -10.17 -3.28
CA LEU A 455 8.23 -10.31 -2.69
C LEU A 455 8.39 -9.50 -1.40
N LYS A 456 7.83 -8.29 -1.35
CA LYS A 456 7.83 -7.45 -0.16
C LYS A 456 7.06 -8.09 1.00
N ALA A 457 5.90 -8.66 0.75
CA ALA A 457 5.10 -9.35 1.77
C ALA A 457 5.89 -10.50 2.41
N GLY A 458 6.51 -11.36 1.60
CA GLY A 458 7.39 -12.42 2.11
C GLY A 458 8.61 -11.90 2.86
N ALA A 459 9.27 -10.87 2.32
CA ALA A 459 10.45 -10.29 2.96
C ALA A 459 10.14 -9.64 4.31
N GLN A 460 9.04 -8.88 4.38
CA GLN A 460 8.57 -8.27 5.62
C GLN A 460 8.15 -9.34 6.64
N GLY A 461 7.42 -10.37 6.21
CA GLY A 461 7.03 -11.47 7.09
C GLY A 461 8.22 -12.20 7.72
N ILE A 462 9.33 -12.37 7.00
CA ILE A 462 10.56 -12.97 7.56
C ILE A 462 11.23 -12.00 8.54
N LEU A 463 11.30 -10.70 8.23
CA LEU A 463 11.84 -9.69 9.16
C LEU A 463 11.04 -9.66 10.47
N ASP A 464 9.71 -9.71 10.38
CA ASP A 464 8.82 -9.77 11.54
C ASP A 464 9.10 -11.04 12.33
N ALA A 465 9.26 -12.19 11.66
CA ALA A 465 9.65 -13.45 12.30
C ALA A 465 11.01 -13.42 12.99
N ILE A 466 12.01 -12.72 12.42
CA ILE A 466 13.31 -12.51 13.06
C ILE A 466 13.12 -11.67 14.33
N SER A 467 12.35 -10.57 14.26
CA SER A 467 12.10 -9.69 15.41
C SER A 467 11.35 -10.38 16.56
N GLU A 468 10.54 -11.38 16.23
CA GLU A 468 9.80 -12.23 17.17
C GLU A 468 10.61 -13.46 17.65
N ASN A 469 11.89 -13.57 17.29
CA ASN A 469 12.76 -14.72 17.57
C ASN A 469 12.19 -16.07 17.06
N ARG A 470 11.42 -16.06 15.98
CA ARG A 470 10.89 -17.26 15.32
C ARG A 470 11.85 -17.85 14.27
N ILE A 471 12.90 -17.13 13.89
CA ILE A 471 13.97 -17.63 13.02
C ILE A 471 15.21 -17.90 13.90
N PRO A 472 15.62 -19.16 14.10
CA PRO A 472 16.80 -19.48 14.89
C PRO A 472 18.10 -19.05 14.18
N ASP A 473 19.11 -18.70 14.97
CA ASP A 473 20.42 -18.24 14.50
C ASP A 473 21.55 -19.28 14.70
N ASP A 474 21.25 -20.40 15.34
CA ASP A 474 22.19 -21.47 15.67
C ASP A 474 21.99 -22.74 14.83
N ASP A 475 20.90 -22.85 14.08
CA ASP A 475 20.59 -23.97 13.18
C ASP A 475 20.04 -23.45 11.84
N VAL A 476 20.86 -23.57 10.78
CA VAL A 476 20.49 -23.03 9.45
C VAL A 476 19.34 -23.80 8.81
N VAL A 477 19.13 -25.07 9.16
CA VAL A 477 18.04 -25.89 8.60
C VAL A 477 16.72 -25.45 9.22
N ALA A 478 16.70 -25.29 10.54
CA ALA A 478 15.53 -24.76 11.24
C ALA A 478 15.19 -23.34 10.77
N ALA A 479 16.20 -22.49 10.52
CA ALA A 479 16.02 -21.16 9.95
C ALA A 479 15.38 -21.21 8.56
N MET A 480 15.88 -22.06 7.65
CA MET A 480 15.33 -22.18 6.30
C MET A 480 13.90 -22.75 6.29
N VAL A 481 13.57 -23.69 7.18
CA VAL A 481 12.20 -24.19 7.36
C VAL A 481 11.28 -23.08 7.84
N ALA A 482 11.68 -22.33 8.88
CA ALA A 482 10.87 -21.24 9.40
C ALA A 482 10.66 -20.13 8.36
N CYS A 483 11.69 -19.78 7.57
CA CYS A 483 11.54 -18.88 6.42
C CYS A 483 10.58 -19.44 5.36
N SER A 484 10.62 -20.75 5.08
CA SER A 484 9.71 -21.40 4.12
C SER A 484 8.25 -21.31 4.56
N GLU A 485 7.95 -21.55 5.84
CA GLU A 485 6.59 -21.46 6.39
C GLU A 485 6.05 -20.03 6.33
N VAL A 486 6.91 -19.04 6.60
CA VAL A 486 6.55 -17.62 6.47
C VAL A 486 6.28 -17.28 5.01
N VAL A 487 7.18 -17.64 4.09
CA VAL A 487 7.01 -17.40 2.66
C VAL A 487 5.73 -18.03 2.12
N GLU A 488 5.43 -19.27 2.51
CA GLU A 488 4.20 -19.97 2.09
C GLU A 488 2.92 -19.24 2.56
N ARG A 489 2.96 -18.63 3.76
CA ARG A 489 1.82 -17.92 4.34
C ARG A 489 1.65 -16.52 3.77
N GLU A 490 2.74 -15.77 3.63
CA GLU A 490 2.72 -14.34 3.31
C GLU A 490 2.83 -14.07 1.80
N MET A 491 3.40 -14.99 1.01
CA MET A 491 3.54 -14.82 -0.45
C MET A 491 2.48 -15.64 -1.20
N GLY A 492 1.67 -14.94 -2.01
CA GLY A 492 0.72 -15.58 -2.92
C GLY A 492 1.35 -16.16 -4.19
N GLY A 493 0.56 -16.97 -4.89
CA GLY A 493 0.81 -17.35 -6.28
C GLY A 493 2.06 -18.21 -6.53
N THR A 494 2.52 -18.20 -7.78
CA THR A 494 3.64 -19.03 -8.24
C THR A 494 4.94 -18.69 -7.51
N SER A 495 5.19 -17.41 -7.21
CA SER A 495 6.41 -16.98 -6.52
C SER A 495 6.51 -17.56 -5.11
N GLY A 496 5.44 -17.47 -4.30
CA GLY A 496 5.43 -18.07 -2.95
C GLY A 496 5.75 -19.56 -2.97
N GLY A 497 5.11 -20.31 -3.89
CA GLY A 497 5.39 -21.73 -4.08
C GLY A 497 6.84 -22.03 -4.49
N LEU A 498 7.43 -21.26 -5.42
CA LEU A 498 8.81 -21.46 -5.87
C LEU A 498 9.84 -21.19 -4.76
N TYR A 499 9.67 -20.11 -3.99
CA TYR A 499 10.56 -19.79 -2.88
C TYR A 499 10.42 -20.80 -1.73
N ALA A 500 9.19 -21.19 -1.36
CA ALA A 500 8.96 -22.21 -0.34
C ALA A 500 9.59 -23.56 -0.73
N ILE A 501 9.44 -23.98 -1.99
CA ILE A 501 10.08 -25.21 -2.51
C ILE A 501 11.61 -25.09 -2.49
N ALA A 502 12.16 -23.93 -2.87
CA ALA A 502 13.60 -23.71 -2.85
C ALA A 502 14.16 -23.76 -1.42
N LEU A 503 13.52 -23.10 -0.45
CA LEU A 503 13.91 -23.08 0.96
C LEU A 503 13.76 -24.45 1.63
N SER A 504 12.65 -25.16 1.37
CA SER A 504 12.44 -26.53 1.84
C SER A 504 13.46 -27.51 1.21
N GLY A 505 13.74 -27.35 -0.08
CA GLY A 505 14.77 -28.10 -0.80
C GLY A 505 16.17 -27.84 -0.24
N LEU A 506 16.48 -26.59 0.12
CA LEU A 506 17.73 -26.18 0.74
C LEU A 506 17.87 -26.73 2.16
N SER A 507 16.80 -26.70 2.95
CA SER A 507 16.76 -27.31 4.30
C SER A 507 17.15 -28.79 4.24
N LYS A 508 16.53 -29.55 3.33
CA LYS A 508 16.89 -30.95 3.09
C LYS A 508 18.32 -31.09 2.55
N GLY A 509 18.71 -30.24 1.60
CA GLY A 509 20.02 -30.27 0.97
C GLY A 509 21.16 -29.99 1.95
N LEU A 510 20.98 -29.08 2.90
CA LEU A 510 21.97 -28.73 3.92
C LEU A 510 22.19 -29.89 4.91
N VAL A 511 21.13 -30.60 5.31
CA VAL A 511 21.25 -31.82 6.13
C VAL A 511 22.09 -32.88 5.40
N GLU A 512 21.79 -33.12 4.12
CA GLU A 512 22.49 -34.11 3.30
C GLU A 512 23.96 -33.71 3.05
N ALA A 513 24.20 -32.44 2.71
CA ALA A 513 25.54 -31.91 2.47
C ALA A 513 26.42 -31.90 3.73
N ALA A 514 25.86 -31.52 4.88
CA ALA A 514 26.57 -31.55 6.16
C ALA A 514 26.97 -32.98 6.54
N LYS A 515 26.07 -33.95 6.32
CA LYS A 515 26.34 -35.36 6.54
C LYS A 515 27.43 -35.89 5.61
N ASP A 516 27.38 -35.58 4.32
CA ASP A 516 28.38 -35.99 3.32
C ASP A 516 29.78 -35.41 3.61
N LYS A 517 29.82 -34.24 4.25
CA LYS A 517 31.07 -33.54 4.62
C LYS A 517 31.51 -33.79 6.06
N GLU A 518 30.75 -34.58 6.83
CA GLU A 518 30.98 -34.81 8.26
C GLU A 518 31.19 -33.49 9.04
N SER A 519 30.41 -32.45 8.70
CA SER A 519 30.54 -31.11 9.27
C SER A 519 29.32 -30.74 10.11
N GLU A 520 29.55 -30.29 11.33
CA GLU A 520 28.51 -29.69 12.18
C GLU A 520 28.30 -28.20 11.87
N VAL A 521 29.13 -27.61 11.00
CA VAL A 521 29.07 -26.20 10.58
C VAL A 521 28.69 -26.09 9.11
N ALA A 522 27.85 -25.12 8.77
CA ALA A 522 27.47 -24.81 7.40
C ALA A 522 28.61 -24.03 6.71
N THR A 523 29.66 -24.74 6.30
CA THR A 523 30.78 -24.18 5.53
C THR A 523 30.35 -23.78 4.11
N ALA A 524 31.22 -23.07 3.38
CA ALA A 524 30.94 -22.70 2.00
C ALA A 524 30.62 -23.92 1.11
N GLU A 525 31.32 -25.04 1.33
CA GLU A 525 31.08 -26.30 0.61
C GLU A 525 29.73 -26.94 0.96
N VAL A 526 29.31 -26.86 2.23
CA VAL A 526 28.00 -27.35 2.67
C VAL A 526 26.89 -26.52 2.05
N TRP A 527 27.00 -25.19 2.06
CA TRP A 527 26.07 -24.29 1.38
C TRP A 527 25.99 -24.55 -0.12
N ALA A 528 27.15 -24.67 -0.77
CA ALA A 528 27.22 -24.87 -2.21
C ALA A 528 26.54 -26.18 -2.64
N ARG A 529 26.82 -27.29 -1.93
CA ARG A 529 26.18 -28.58 -2.20
C ARG A 529 24.69 -28.57 -1.83
N GLY A 530 24.32 -27.95 -0.71
CA GLY A 530 22.93 -27.82 -0.29
C GLY A 530 22.08 -27.04 -1.30
N LEU A 531 22.62 -25.93 -1.82
CA LEU A 531 22.00 -25.12 -2.87
C LEU A 531 21.84 -25.89 -4.19
N GLU A 532 22.83 -26.69 -4.60
CA GLU A 532 22.72 -27.54 -5.78
C GLU A 532 21.59 -28.57 -5.66
N LEU A 533 21.45 -29.20 -4.48
CA LEU A 533 20.34 -30.12 -4.18
C LEU A 533 18.99 -29.38 -4.14
N ALA A 534 18.96 -28.15 -3.63
CA ALA A 534 17.78 -27.29 -3.63
C ALA A 534 17.33 -26.95 -5.05
N LEU A 535 18.27 -26.57 -5.93
CA LEU A 535 17.99 -26.27 -7.33
C LEU A 535 17.44 -27.50 -8.07
N ASN A 536 18.03 -28.67 -7.84
CA ASN A 536 17.53 -29.93 -8.40
C ASN A 536 16.10 -30.27 -7.90
N THR A 537 15.81 -29.93 -6.64
CA THR A 537 14.46 -30.09 -6.08
C THR A 537 13.48 -29.13 -6.75
N LEU A 538 13.85 -27.85 -6.86
CA LEU A 538 13.06 -26.83 -7.54
C LEU A 538 12.73 -27.25 -8.98
N TYR A 539 13.72 -27.77 -9.71
CA TYR A 539 13.60 -28.28 -11.08
C TYR A 539 12.63 -29.45 -11.27
N ARG A 540 12.20 -30.14 -10.21
CA ARG A 540 11.13 -31.15 -10.28
C ARG A 540 9.74 -30.54 -10.36
N TYR A 541 9.59 -29.33 -9.81
CA TYR A 541 8.30 -28.67 -9.66
C TYR A 541 8.13 -27.47 -10.59
N THR A 542 9.23 -26.91 -11.12
CA THR A 542 9.20 -25.90 -12.19
C THR A 542 9.76 -26.41 -13.51
N ARG A 543 9.13 -26.00 -14.62
CA ARG A 543 9.62 -26.23 -15.98
C ARG A 543 10.61 -25.15 -16.45
N ALA A 544 10.73 -24.03 -15.74
CA ALA A 544 11.64 -22.94 -16.11
C ALA A 544 13.10 -23.42 -16.07
N ARG A 545 13.88 -23.06 -17.10
CA ARG A 545 15.30 -23.39 -17.26
C ARG A 545 16.02 -22.22 -17.92
N PRO A 546 17.19 -21.80 -17.43
CA PRO A 546 17.93 -20.71 -18.05
C PRO A 546 18.34 -21.05 -19.50
N PRO A 547 18.29 -20.11 -20.45
CA PRO A 547 17.60 -18.83 -20.34
C PRO A 547 16.07 -19.00 -20.54
N SER A 548 15.29 -18.57 -19.55
CA SER A 548 13.82 -18.61 -19.52
C SER A 548 13.12 -17.28 -19.24
N ARG A 549 13.87 -16.25 -18.83
CA ARG A 549 13.34 -14.96 -18.32
C ARG A 549 12.40 -15.20 -17.14
N THR A 550 12.99 -15.62 -16.02
CA THR A 550 12.32 -15.88 -14.73
C THR A 550 13.32 -15.72 -13.59
N LEU A 551 12.85 -15.82 -12.33
CA LEU A 551 13.71 -15.91 -11.14
C LEU A 551 14.74 -17.07 -11.18
N VAL A 552 14.47 -18.11 -11.98
CA VAL A 552 15.36 -19.28 -12.09
C VAL A 552 16.66 -18.93 -12.80
N ASP A 553 16.64 -17.93 -13.69
CA ASP A 553 17.81 -17.50 -14.47
C ASP A 553 18.98 -17.05 -13.57
N PRO A 554 18.83 -16.03 -12.72
CA PRO A 554 19.89 -15.64 -11.79
C PRO A 554 20.11 -16.65 -10.65
N LEU A 555 19.05 -17.33 -10.19
CA LEU A 555 19.18 -18.32 -9.11
C LEU A 555 20.06 -19.50 -9.54
N SER A 556 19.82 -20.06 -10.73
CA SER A 556 20.63 -21.14 -11.27
C SER A 556 22.05 -20.67 -11.57
N SER A 557 22.23 -19.45 -12.09
CA SER A 557 23.55 -18.87 -12.34
C SER A 557 24.37 -18.78 -11.04
N PHE A 558 23.78 -18.19 -9.99
CA PHE A 558 24.38 -18.10 -8.66
C PHE A 558 24.80 -19.48 -8.13
N ILE A 559 23.85 -20.43 -8.08
CA ILE A 559 24.05 -21.74 -7.46
C ILE A 559 25.13 -22.54 -8.19
N LEU A 560 25.08 -22.59 -9.53
CA LEU A 560 26.05 -23.36 -10.32
C LEU A 560 27.45 -22.73 -10.26
N THR A 561 27.56 -21.40 -10.30
CA THR A 561 28.86 -20.73 -10.16
C THR A 561 29.42 -20.91 -8.74
N PHE A 562 28.59 -20.80 -7.70
CA PHE A 562 29.03 -21.02 -6.32
C PHE A 562 29.42 -22.47 -6.05
N ALA A 563 28.69 -23.45 -6.62
CA ALA A 563 29.05 -24.86 -6.57
C ALA A 563 30.38 -25.17 -7.26
N SER A 564 30.74 -24.44 -8.31
CA SER A 564 31.99 -24.64 -9.02
C SER A 564 33.22 -24.14 -8.25
N ASP A 565 33.09 -23.06 -7.48
CA ASP A 565 34.14 -22.51 -6.63
C ASP A 565 33.54 -21.80 -5.40
N PRO A 566 33.32 -22.53 -4.30
CA PRO A 566 32.74 -21.96 -3.06
C PRO A 566 33.61 -20.87 -2.42
N SER A 567 34.89 -20.77 -2.80
CA SER A 567 35.79 -19.71 -2.30
C SER A 567 35.53 -18.34 -2.95
N ARG A 568 34.79 -18.30 -4.07
CA ARG A 568 34.53 -17.09 -4.86
C ARG A 568 33.05 -16.69 -4.87
N LEU A 569 32.46 -16.51 -3.68
CA LEU A 569 31.08 -16.06 -3.53
C LEU A 569 30.77 -14.78 -4.34
N SER A 570 31.69 -13.82 -4.38
CA SER A 570 31.53 -12.58 -5.15
C SER A 570 31.37 -12.81 -6.67
N HIS A 571 32.02 -13.84 -7.23
CA HIS A 571 31.85 -14.22 -8.63
C HIS A 571 30.47 -14.82 -8.88
N ALA A 572 29.97 -15.66 -7.97
CA ALA A 572 28.63 -16.24 -8.09
C ALA A 572 27.54 -15.16 -8.03
N ILE A 573 27.67 -14.17 -7.14
CA ILE A 573 26.76 -13.03 -7.03
C ILE A 573 26.80 -12.19 -8.33
N LYS A 574 27.98 -11.93 -8.87
CA LYS A 574 28.13 -11.23 -10.15
C LYS A 574 27.51 -12.02 -11.32
N ALA A 575 27.69 -13.33 -11.38
CA ALA A 575 27.07 -14.17 -12.40
C ALA A 575 25.53 -14.15 -12.31
N ALA A 576 24.98 -14.04 -11.10
CA ALA A 576 23.56 -13.85 -10.88
C ALA A 576 23.08 -12.47 -11.36
N GLN A 577 23.84 -11.41 -11.09
CA GLN A 577 23.57 -10.06 -11.59
C GLN A 577 23.47 -10.06 -13.12
N GLU A 578 24.50 -10.57 -13.79
CA GLU A 578 24.57 -10.60 -15.25
C GLU A 578 23.42 -11.42 -15.84
N ALA A 579 23.06 -12.55 -15.21
CA ALA A 579 21.92 -13.36 -15.63
C ALA A 579 20.57 -12.64 -15.43
N ALA A 580 20.40 -11.90 -14.33
CA ALA A 580 19.20 -11.09 -14.09
C ALA A 580 19.09 -9.96 -15.12
N GLU A 581 20.18 -9.24 -15.38
CA GLU A 581 20.23 -8.16 -16.38
C GLU A 581 19.96 -8.69 -17.80
N ALA A 582 20.54 -9.83 -18.16
CA ALA A 582 20.37 -10.45 -19.47
C ALA A 582 18.91 -10.85 -19.76
N THR A 583 18.08 -11.04 -18.73
CA THR A 583 16.65 -11.34 -18.94
C THR A 583 15.91 -10.25 -19.71
N ARG A 584 16.44 -9.01 -19.71
CA ARG A 584 15.94 -7.88 -20.48
C ARG A 584 15.73 -8.20 -21.96
N ASP A 585 16.70 -8.91 -22.54
CA ASP A 585 16.81 -9.15 -23.98
C ASP A 585 16.29 -10.54 -24.39
N LEU A 586 15.62 -11.23 -23.47
CA LEU A 586 15.07 -12.56 -23.69
C LEU A 586 13.56 -12.53 -23.93
N ASP A 587 13.10 -13.45 -24.77
CA ASP A 587 11.69 -13.83 -24.80
C ASP A 587 11.36 -14.72 -23.59
N ALA A 588 10.20 -14.49 -22.99
CA ALA A 588 9.71 -15.29 -21.89
C ALA A 588 9.29 -16.69 -22.37
N LYS A 589 9.89 -17.72 -21.77
CA LYS A 589 9.55 -19.12 -22.03
C LYS A 589 8.68 -19.74 -20.93
N ALA A 590 8.59 -19.07 -19.79
CA ALA A 590 7.83 -19.50 -18.63
C ALA A 590 7.36 -18.29 -17.83
N GLY A 591 6.48 -18.52 -16.85
CA GLY A 591 5.87 -17.45 -16.06
C GLY A 591 4.79 -16.68 -16.80
N ARG A 592 4.26 -15.63 -16.17
CA ARG A 592 3.17 -14.81 -16.75
C ARG A 592 3.63 -14.04 -17.99
N ALA A 593 4.90 -13.64 -18.03
CA ALA A 593 5.50 -12.98 -19.17
C ALA A 593 5.44 -13.78 -20.47
N ALA A 594 5.33 -15.11 -20.41
CA ALA A 594 5.18 -15.97 -21.60
C ALA A 594 3.81 -15.82 -22.29
N TYR A 595 2.82 -15.20 -21.64
CA TYR A 595 1.49 -14.93 -22.19
C TYR A 595 1.32 -13.50 -22.72
N VAL A 596 2.30 -12.63 -22.50
CA VAL A 596 2.29 -11.23 -22.92
C VAL A 596 2.90 -11.10 -24.32
N ASP A 597 2.56 -10.03 -25.03
CA ASP A 597 3.16 -9.67 -26.32
C ASP A 597 4.68 -9.49 -26.19
N GLN A 598 5.46 -10.39 -26.81
CA GLN A 598 6.91 -10.42 -26.67
C GLN A 598 7.59 -9.23 -27.35
N ASP A 599 7.00 -8.65 -28.40
CA ASP A 599 7.58 -7.50 -29.07
C ASP A 599 7.52 -6.26 -28.18
N LYS A 600 6.40 -6.06 -27.44
CA LYS A 600 6.29 -5.00 -26.43
C LYS A 600 7.28 -5.15 -25.29
N ILE A 601 7.53 -6.39 -24.85
CA ILE A 601 8.51 -6.66 -23.80
C ILE A 601 9.92 -6.28 -24.25
N ARG A 602 10.30 -6.63 -25.49
CA ARG A 602 11.60 -6.25 -26.08
C ARG A 602 11.74 -4.74 -26.20
N GLU A 603 10.69 -4.06 -26.68
CA GLU A 603 10.67 -2.60 -26.80
C GLU A 603 10.83 -1.90 -25.45
N ALA A 604 10.18 -2.42 -24.40
CA ALA A 604 10.28 -1.85 -23.06
C ALA A 604 11.68 -2.04 -22.44
N SER A 605 12.43 -3.06 -22.88
CA SER A 605 13.82 -3.30 -22.46
C SER A 605 14.00 -3.28 -20.94
N VAL A 606 13.09 -3.97 -20.24
CA VAL A 606 13.12 -4.15 -18.77
C VAL A 606 13.52 -5.58 -18.40
N PRO A 607 14.28 -5.81 -17.31
CA PRO A 607 14.52 -7.15 -16.77
C PRO A 607 13.23 -7.86 -16.31
N ASP A 608 13.30 -9.18 -16.15
CA ASP A 608 12.25 -9.95 -15.47
C ASP A 608 12.16 -9.56 -13.98
N ALA A 609 10.94 -9.34 -13.49
CA ALA A 609 10.69 -8.90 -12.11
C ALA A 609 11.16 -9.91 -11.06
N GLY A 610 10.93 -11.21 -11.28
CA GLY A 610 11.39 -12.28 -10.40
C GLY A 610 12.91 -12.45 -10.43
N ALA A 611 13.53 -12.33 -11.61
CA ALA A 611 14.98 -12.34 -11.76
C ALA A 611 15.62 -11.15 -11.02
N TRP A 612 15.03 -9.96 -11.17
CA TRP A 612 15.48 -8.76 -10.47
C TRP A 612 15.34 -8.91 -8.95
N GLY A 613 14.25 -9.52 -8.47
CA GLY A 613 14.06 -9.84 -7.06
C GLY A 613 15.18 -10.71 -6.48
N VAL A 614 15.56 -11.79 -7.17
CA VAL A 614 16.68 -12.67 -6.76
C VAL A 614 18.00 -11.90 -6.72
N TRP A 615 18.25 -11.08 -7.75
CA TRP A 615 19.44 -10.22 -7.77
C TRP A 615 19.47 -9.28 -6.57
N LYS A 616 18.37 -8.58 -6.26
CA LYS A 616 18.29 -7.64 -5.14
C LYS A 616 18.49 -8.31 -3.78
N LEU A 617 18.03 -9.55 -3.63
CA LEU A 617 18.29 -10.39 -2.46
C LEU A 617 19.80 -10.66 -2.31
N LEU A 618 20.46 -11.12 -3.37
CA LEU A 618 21.90 -11.40 -3.37
C LEU A 618 22.76 -10.14 -3.21
N GLU A 619 22.34 -9.01 -3.79
CA GLU A 619 22.98 -7.71 -3.61
C GLU A 619 22.96 -7.29 -2.13
N GLY A 620 21.81 -7.44 -1.46
CA GLY A 620 21.68 -7.15 -0.03
C GLY A 620 22.55 -8.06 0.84
N MET A 621 22.59 -9.36 0.53
CA MET A 621 23.47 -10.32 1.20
C MET A 621 24.95 -9.94 1.02
N GLN A 622 25.37 -9.57 -0.19
CA GLN A 622 26.76 -9.18 -0.48
C GLN A 622 27.23 -8.00 0.37
N LYS A 623 26.37 -6.99 0.56
CA LYS A 623 26.67 -5.80 1.38
C LYS A 623 27.01 -6.15 2.82
N ALA A 624 26.30 -7.11 3.40
CA ALA A 624 26.55 -7.57 4.77
C ALA A 624 27.80 -8.46 4.88
N LEU A 625 28.08 -9.25 3.85
CA LEU A 625 29.20 -10.21 3.88
C LEU A 625 30.57 -9.55 3.62
N LEU A 626 30.67 -8.50 2.82
CA LEU A 626 31.96 -7.97 2.34
C LEU A 626 32.87 -7.33 3.42
N LEU A 627 32.45 -7.22 4.68
CA LEU A 627 33.07 -6.28 5.62
C LEU A 627 33.04 -6.74 7.09
N ARG A 628 34.21 -6.80 7.75
CA ARG A 628 34.36 -6.85 9.23
C ARG A 628 35.46 -5.87 9.67
N VAL A 629 35.26 -5.18 10.79
CA VAL A 629 36.31 -4.41 11.49
C VAL A 629 36.68 -5.21 12.73
N GLU A 630 37.95 -5.56 12.90
CA GLU A 630 38.47 -6.22 14.11
C GLU A 630 39.30 -5.24 14.92
N TYR A 631 39.05 -5.20 16.23
CA TYR A 631 39.75 -4.35 17.19
C TYR A 631 40.81 -5.15 17.92
N ASP A 632 42.02 -4.60 17.99
CA ASP A 632 43.17 -5.18 18.69
C ASP A 632 43.67 -4.15 19.72
N PRO A 633 43.26 -4.25 21.01
CA PRO A 633 43.77 -3.38 22.05
C PRO A 633 45.21 -3.81 22.39
N TYR A 634 46.18 -3.41 21.58
CA TYR A 634 47.59 -3.52 21.95
C TYR A 634 48.01 -2.26 22.72
N GLU A 635 48.12 -2.37 24.04
CA GLU A 635 49.14 -1.62 24.78
C GLU A 635 50.50 -2.03 24.20
N ARG A 636 51.39 -1.07 23.98
CA ARG A 636 52.72 -1.29 23.43
C ARG A 636 53.49 -2.21 24.40
N GLU A 637 53.53 -3.52 24.15
CA GLU A 637 54.54 -4.39 24.74
C GLU A 637 55.89 -3.87 24.25
N THR A 638 56.67 -3.29 25.15
CA THR A 638 58.10 -3.07 24.96
C THR A 638 58.73 -4.42 24.65
N ASP A 639 59.42 -4.54 23.52
CA ASP A 639 60.13 -5.75 23.09
C ASP A 639 60.93 -6.38 24.25
N GLU A 640 60.50 -7.54 24.75
CA GLU A 640 61.14 -8.29 25.85
C GLU A 640 62.43 -9.05 25.41
N ASP A 641 63.19 -8.53 24.45
CA ASP A 641 64.45 -9.15 24.00
C ASP A 641 65.67 -8.20 24.07
N GLU A 642 65.65 -7.18 24.93
CA GLU A 642 66.88 -6.50 25.37
C GLU A 642 67.00 -6.49 26.91
N GLU A 643 68.17 -6.95 27.35
CA GLU A 643 68.60 -7.09 28.74
C GLU A 643 68.42 -5.76 29.50
N TYR A 644 67.55 -5.75 30.52
CA TYR A 644 67.26 -4.60 31.38
C TYR A 644 68.53 -3.89 31.87
N ASP A 645 68.78 -2.68 31.38
CA ASP A 645 69.60 -1.69 32.09
C ASP A 645 68.67 -0.96 33.07
N PHE A 646 68.93 -1.13 34.36
CA PHE A 646 68.18 -0.53 35.47
C PHE A 646 68.53 0.97 35.53
N ASP A 647 67.97 1.79 34.64
CA ASP A 647 67.90 3.27 34.76
C ASP A 647 66.97 3.91 33.68
N TYR A 648 65.88 3.24 33.26
CA TYR A 648 64.86 3.85 32.39
C TYR A 648 63.72 4.43 33.22
N GLU A 649 63.78 5.74 33.51
CA GLU A 649 62.56 6.51 33.81
C GLU A 649 61.80 6.66 32.48
N PRO A 650 60.54 6.17 32.35
CA PRO A 650 59.76 6.39 31.15
C PRO A 650 59.64 7.91 30.92
N ASP A 651 59.84 8.33 29.67
CA ASP A 651 59.67 9.71 29.25
C ASP A 651 58.29 10.20 29.76
N PRO A 652 58.19 11.32 30.51
CA PRO A 652 56.92 11.83 31.03
C PRO A 652 55.83 11.90 29.96
N VAL A 653 56.20 12.07 28.69
CA VAL A 653 55.32 12.14 27.54
C VAL A 653 54.59 10.81 27.23
N GLU A 654 55.19 9.64 27.49
CA GLU A 654 54.57 8.34 27.22
C GLU A 654 53.43 7.99 28.19
N VAL A 655 53.32 8.73 29.31
CA VAL A 655 52.25 8.53 30.30
C VAL A 655 50.90 9.13 29.84
N PHE A 656 50.91 10.15 28.97
CA PHE A 656 49.72 10.97 28.66
C PHE A 656 49.21 10.81 27.22
N ILE A 657 49.96 10.15 26.33
CA ILE A 657 49.58 9.89 24.95
C ILE A 657 49.41 8.39 24.72
N ARG A 658 48.17 7.95 24.50
CA ARG A 658 47.85 6.56 24.13
C ARG A 658 47.72 6.43 22.62
N THR A 659 48.31 5.38 22.04
CA THR A 659 48.15 5.10 20.61
C THR A 659 47.12 3.99 20.41
N VAL A 660 46.14 4.21 19.54
CA VAL A 660 45.14 3.18 19.15
C VAL A 660 45.34 2.81 17.69
N ASP A 661 45.57 1.52 17.44
CA ASP A 661 45.77 0.96 16.11
C ASP A 661 44.61 0.02 15.73
N ILE A 662 43.84 0.41 14.71
CA ILE A 662 42.68 -0.36 14.25
C ILE A 662 43.02 -1.02 12.90
N LYS A 663 42.98 -2.35 12.88
CA LYS A 663 43.22 -3.15 11.66
C LYS A 663 41.90 -3.35 10.90
N ILE A 664 41.92 -3.10 9.60
CA ILE A 664 40.79 -3.40 8.71
C ILE A 664 41.08 -4.73 8.05
N ILE A 665 40.23 -5.73 8.28
CA ILE A 665 40.50 -7.12 7.91
C ILE A 665 39.44 -7.59 6.91
N ASN A 666 39.88 -8.33 5.89
CA ASN A 666 38.96 -8.94 4.93
C ASN A 666 38.46 -10.32 5.40
N GLN A 667 37.55 -10.93 4.66
CA GLN A 667 37.00 -12.25 4.99
C GLN A 667 38.04 -13.38 5.17
N ALA A 668 39.26 -13.21 4.67
CA ALA A 668 40.34 -14.20 4.80
C ALA A 668 41.23 -13.96 6.04
N GLY A 669 40.86 -13.05 6.93
CA GLY A 669 41.69 -12.67 8.08
C GLY A 669 42.91 -11.82 7.69
N LYS A 670 43.02 -11.39 6.42
CA LYS A 670 44.14 -10.56 5.97
C LYS A 670 43.85 -9.09 6.25
N GLN A 671 44.79 -8.41 6.88
CA GLN A 671 44.76 -6.96 7.01
C GLN A 671 44.82 -6.32 5.61
N VAL A 672 43.76 -5.58 5.28
CA VAL A 672 43.57 -4.81 4.03
C VAL A 672 43.55 -3.30 4.28
N GLY A 673 43.73 -2.87 5.53
CA GLY A 673 43.84 -1.48 5.92
C GLY A 673 44.19 -1.30 7.39
N ARG A 674 44.41 -0.04 7.78
CA ARG A 674 44.81 0.37 9.13
C ARG A 674 44.31 1.78 9.42
N ALA A 675 43.94 2.07 10.66
CA ALA A 675 43.70 3.42 11.16
C ALA A 675 44.47 3.63 12.47
N LEU A 676 45.33 4.64 12.54
CA LEU A 676 46.13 4.98 13.73
C LEU A 676 45.65 6.28 14.35
N PHE A 677 45.38 6.24 15.65
CA PHE A 677 44.97 7.39 16.45
C PHE A 677 45.94 7.66 17.59
N TRP A 678 46.15 8.93 17.90
CA TRP A 678 46.76 9.38 19.16
C TRP A 678 45.68 9.96 20.06
N LEU A 679 45.60 9.47 21.29
CA LEU A 679 44.68 9.93 22.33
C LEU A 679 45.49 10.66 23.38
N ILE A 680 45.17 11.93 23.59
CA ILE A 680 45.92 12.81 24.48
C ILE A 680 44.97 13.22 25.60
N ASP A 681 45.25 12.80 26.83
CA ASP A 681 44.44 13.20 27.97
C ASP A 681 44.85 14.59 28.48
N ARG A 682 43.91 15.54 28.45
CA ARG A 682 44.14 16.93 28.87
C ARG A 682 43.96 17.10 30.38
N ASP A 683 43.12 16.30 31.02
CA ASP A 683 42.81 16.46 32.45
C ASP A 683 44.02 16.04 33.30
N ASP A 684 44.66 14.94 32.93
CA ASP A 684 45.88 14.46 33.58
C ASP A 684 47.03 15.48 33.50
N LEU A 685 47.09 16.28 32.43
CA LEU A 685 48.09 17.34 32.22
C LEU A 685 47.87 18.56 33.12
N VAL A 686 46.61 18.88 33.42
CA VAL A 686 46.27 19.96 34.35
C VAL A 686 46.66 19.58 35.78
N GLU A 687 46.53 18.30 36.16
CA GLU A 687 46.89 17.81 37.49
C GLU A 687 48.41 17.90 37.76
N VAL A 688 49.25 17.66 36.74
CA VAL A 688 50.71 17.74 36.86
C VAL A 688 51.29 19.14 36.58
N GLY A 689 50.47 20.09 36.11
CA GLY A 689 50.86 21.49 35.91
C GLY A 689 51.72 21.75 34.67
N GLU A 690 51.70 20.85 33.69
CA GLU A 690 52.50 20.90 32.47
C GLU A 690 51.90 21.81 31.38
N ASN A 691 52.75 22.29 30.46
CA ASN A 691 52.31 23.07 29.30
C ASN A 691 51.97 22.14 28.13
N PHE A 692 50.68 22.08 27.76
CA PHE A 692 50.15 21.21 26.71
C PHE A 692 50.92 21.29 25.38
N VAL A 693 51.32 22.50 24.97
CA VAL A 693 52.05 22.69 23.70
C VAL A 693 53.49 22.21 23.82
N ALA A 694 54.13 22.44 24.97
CA ALA A 694 55.51 22.01 25.19
C ALA A 694 55.62 20.47 25.24
N LEU A 695 54.64 19.80 25.88
CA LEU A 695 54.58 18.34 25.94
C LEU A 695 54.51 17.71 24.54
N LEU A 696 53.66 18.26 23.67
CA LEU A 696 53.53 17.75 22.31
C LEU A 696 54.74 18.08 21.42
N ASP A 697 55.50 19.13 21.77
CA ASP A 697 56.76 19.50 21.09
C ASP A 697 57.84 18.43 21.26
N ASP A 698 57.93 17.86 22.46
CA ASP A 698 58.90 16.80 22.78
C ASP A 698 58.52 15.44 22.15
N HIS A 699 57.22 15.17 21.92
CA HIS A 699 56.75 13.90 21.33
C HIS A 699 57.00 13.80 19.82
N SER A 700 56.48 14.76 19.05
CA SER A 700 56.63 14.77 17.59
C SER A 700 56.33 16.14 17.01
N SER A 701 57.04 16.51 15.94
CA SER A 701 56.76 17.76 15.22
C SER A 701 55.30 17.87 14.75
N GLU A 702 54.66 16.75 14.41
CA GLU A 702 53.26 16.72 13.97
C GLU A 702 52.28 17.10 15.09
N LEU A 703 52.45 16.53 16.28
CA LEU A 703 51.65 16.91 17.45
C LEU A 703 51.99 18.32 17.91
N SER A 704 53.25 18.74 17.85
CA SER A 704 53.69 20.11 18.11
C SER A 704 52.91 21.10 17.24
N ASP A 705 52.87 20.87 15.92
CA ASP A 705 52.16 21.72 14.98
C ASP A 705 50.65 21.70 15.20
N PHE A 706 50.07 20.54 15.50
CA PHE A 706 48.65 20.39 15.84
C PHE A 706 48.29 21.20 17.09
N ALA A 707 49.05 21.03 18.19
CA ALA A 707 48.88 21.78 19.43
C ALA A 707 49.10 23.27 19.22
N ALA A 708 50.25 23.67 18.67
CA ALA A 708 50.60 25.06 18.45
C ALA A 708 49.65 25.78 17.49
N THR A 709 48.98 25.06 16.59
CA THR A 709 47.97 25.66 15.71
C THR A 709 46.65 25.87 16.43
N LEU A 710 46.12 24.83 17.09
CA LEU A 710 44.74 24.83 17.60
C LEU A 710 44.63 25.29 19.05
N PHE A 711 45.59 24.96 19.90
CA PHE A 711 45.49 25.03 21.36
C PHE A 711 46.50 26.00 21.99
N ASP A 712 46.11 26.65 23.09
CA ASP A 712 47.01 27.43 23.93
C ASP A 712 47.84 26.53 24.87
N GLY A 713 48.74 27.13 25.66
CA GLY A 713 49.60 26.38 26.58
C GLY A 713 48.87 25.64 27.70
N ARG A 714 47.54 25.79 27.82
CA ARG A 714 46.67 25.06 28.77
C ARG A 714 45.76 24.05 28.04
N GLY A 715 46.01 23.76 26.77
CA GLY A 715 45.23 22.78 26.01
C GLY A 715 43.83 23.26 25.62
N ARG A 716 43.54 24.57 25.71
CA ARG A 716 42.27 25.16 25.29
C ARG A 716 42.38 25.70 23.87
N ILE A 717 41.30 25.62 23.10
CA ILE A 717 41.27 26.17 21.74
C ILE A 717 41.59 27.67 21.79
N LYS A 718 42.55 28.10 20.97
CA LYS A 718 42.96 29.51 20.90
C LYS A 718 41.78 30.38 20.46
N SER A 719 41.59 31.51 21.12
CA SER A 719 40.58 32.52 20.74
C SER A 719 40.79 33.10 19.33
N SER A 720 41.96 32.90 18.74
CA SER A 720 42.26 33.26 17.34
C SER A 720 41.80 32.22 16.32
N VAL A 721 41.52 30.98 16.76
CA VAL A 721 41.07 29.86 15.94
C VAL A 721 39.55 29.72 16.01
N ALA A 722 38.98 29.82 17.21
CA ALA A 722 37.54 29.78 17.46
C ALA A 722 37.16 30.80 18.53
N ARG A 723 35.97 31.40 18.40
CA ARG A 723 35.43 32.38 19.37
C ARG A 723 34.10 31.90 19.94
N GLU A 724 33.79 32.38 21.14
CA GLU A 724 32.54 32.08 21.84
C GLU A 724 31.33 32.52 20.99
N GLY A 725 30.50 31.56 20.55
CA GLY A 725 29.27 31.82 19.81
C GLY A 725 29.35 31.78 18.28
N GLU A 726 30.43 31.28 17.67
CA GLU A 726 30.44 30.93 16.24
C GLU A 726 29.97 29.47 16.02
N GLU A 727 29.26 29.22 14.92
CA GLU A 727 28.03 28.43 14.93
C GLU A 727 28.18 26.89 14.94
N VAL A 728 29.39 26.31 14.95
CA VAL A 728 29.60 24.84 15.02
C VAL A 728 30.91 24.43 15.73
N TRP A 729 31.96 25.25 15.70
CA TRP A 729 33.27 24.98 16.31
C TRP A 729 33.68 26.13 17.23
N GLY A 730 33.12 26.16 18.43
CA GLY A 730 33.36 27.13 19.51
C GLY A 730 34.03 26.50 20.75
N ARG A 731 33.68 26.98 21.96
CA ARG A 731 34.23 26.47 23.24
C ARG A 731 33.79 25.04 23.57
N GLU A 732 32.84 24.47 22.85
CA GLU A 732 32.46 23.06 22.97
C GLU A 732 33.63 22.11 22.65
N LEU A 733 34.60 22.53 21.84
CA LEU A 733 35.86 21.78 21.61
C LEU A 733 36.78 21.78 22.85
N ASP A 734 36.52 22.63 23.84
CA ASP A 734 37.19 22.62 25.14
C ASP A 734 36.53 21.64 26.12
N ALA A 735 35.37 21.04 25.79
CA ALA A 735 34.61 20.18 26.70
C ALA A 735 35.19 18.76 26.87
N ASP A 736 36.21 18.40 26.09
CA ASP A 736 36.72 17.03 26.02
C ASP A 736 37.91 16.82 26.94
N ALA A 737 37.87 15.86 27.85
CA ALA A 737 39.06 15.48 28.60
C ALA A 737 40.13 14.87 27.66
N THR A 738 39.73 14.03 26.70
CA THR A 738 40.66 13.32 25.80
C THR A 738 40.55 13.79 24.34
N VAL A 739 41.67 14.22 23.74
CA VAL A 739 41.76 14.61 22.34
C VAL A 739 42.17 13.42 21.49
N ALA A 740 41.34 13.04 20.51
CA ALA A 740 41.71 12.02 19.52
C ALA A 740 42.19 12.65 18.22
N TYR A 741 43.39 12.30 17.78
CA TYR A 741 43.97 12.72 16.51
C TYR A 741 44.18 11.51 15.59
N LEU A 742 43.44 11.46 14.48
CA LEU A 742 43.62 10.47 13.41
C LEU A 742 44.88 10.84 12.60
N GLN A 743 45.94 10.08 12.87
CA GLN A 743 47.27 10.28 12.32
C GLN A 743 47.46 9.56 10.98
N GLU A 744 46.92 8.36 10.86
CA GLU A 744 47.05 7.55 9.64
C GLU A 744 45.75 6.80 9.34
N PHE A 745 45.32 6.79 8.08
CA PHE A 745 44.27 5.91 7.58
C PHE A 745 44.66 5.33 6.23
N ARG A 746 44.80 4.02 6.11
CA ARG A 746 45.16 3.37 4.85
C ARG A 746 44.24 2.20 4.57
N VAL A 747 43.89 2.06 3.30
CA VAL A 747 43.20 0.89 2.76
C VAL A 747 43.91 0.48 1.47
N ASP A 748 43.95 -0.81 1.19
CA ASP A 748 44.54 -1.38 -0.02
C ASP A 748 44.05 -0.68 -1.28
N LYS A 749 44.98 -0.44 -2.21
CA LYS A 749 44.75 0.37 -3.42
C LYS A 749 43.56 -0.12 -4.24
N ASP A 750 43.39 -1.43 -4.35
CA ASP A 750 42.33 -2.07 -5.14
C ASP A 750 40.94 -1.94 -4.51
N LEU A 751 40.86 -1.62 -3.21
CA LEU A 751 39.62 -1.43 -2.48
C LEU A 751 39.18 0.05 -2.42
N ARG A 752 40.10 0.99 -2.68
CA ARG A 752 39.81 2.45 -2.63
C ARG A 752 38.75 2.87 -3.64
N SER A 753 38.74 2.27 -4.84
CA SER A 753 37.75 2.57 -5.90
C SER A 753 36.37 1.96 -5.63
N GLN A 754 36.26 1.04 -4.68
CA GLN A 754 35.03 0.32 -4.34
C GLN A 754 34.25 0.96 -3.18
N GLY A 755 34.68 2.14 -2.71
CA GLY A 755 34.04 2.85 -1.61
C GLY A 755 34.38 2.32 -0.21
N ILE A 756 35.22 1.28 -0.11
CA ILE A 756 35.58 0.61 1.16
C ILE A 756 36.26 1.55 2.14
N GLY A 757 37.13 2.45 1.69
CA GLY A 757 37.78 3.42 2.58
C GLY A 757 36.79 4.36 3.27
N ARG A 758 35.70 4.75 2.59
CA ARG A 758 34.66 5.59 3.18
C ARG A 758 33.85 4.78 4.19
N TRP A 759 33.44 3.58 3.81
CA TRP A 759 32.71 2.70 4.72
C TRP A 759 33.53 2.42 5.99
N ALA A 760 34.80 2.03 5.86
CA ALA A 760 35.63 1.59 6.98
C ALA A 760 35.89 2.71 7.98
N LEU A 761 36.29 3.90 7.51
CA LEU A 761 36.45 5.05 8.40
C LEU A 761 35.10 5.50 8.99
N GLY A 762 34.01 5.37 8.24
CA GLY A 762 32.65 5.64 8.75
C GLY A 762 32.24 4.71 9.89
N GLU A 763 32.55 3.42 9.80
CA GLU A 763 32.26 2.46 10.88
C GLU A 763 33.12 2.70 12.12
N ILE A 764 34.40 3.03 11.95
CA ILE A 764 35.28 3.43 13.07
C ILE A 764 34.72 4.66 13.81
N LEU A 765 34.19 5.64 13.08
CA LEU A 765 33.60 6.85 13.65
C LEU A 765 32.21 6.65 14.29
N LYS A 766 31.43 5.64 13.86
CA LYS A 766 30.15 5.31 14.51
C LYS A 766 30.33 4.54 15.80
N HIS A 767 31.40 3.77 15.90
CA HIS A 767 31.70 2.90 17.03
C HIS A 767 32.90 3.42 17.82
N THR A 768 33.12 4.74 17.84
CA THR A 768 34.25 5.35 18.55
C THR A 768 34.23 5.02 20.03
N ASP A 769 33.06 4.93 20.67
CA ASP A 769 32.89 4.48 22.07
C ASP A 769 33.41 3.07 22.34
N VAL A 770 33.50 2.22 21.30
CA VAL A 770 33.99 0.83 21.43
C VAL A 770 35.51 0.77 21.26
N TYR A 771 36.09 1.68 20.49
CA TYR A 771 37.50 1.62 20.08
C TYR A 771 38.38 2.68 20.78
N ILE A 772 37.77 3.77 21.22
CA ILE A 772 38.38 5.01 21.70
C ILE A 772 37.41 5.68 22.73
N ASP A 773 37.25 5.03 23.88
CA ASP A 773 36.31 5.44 24.94
C ASP A 773 36.56 6.88 25.43
N GLY A 774 35.49 7.63 25.71
CA GLY A 774 35.53 9.00 26.24
C GLY A 774 35.77 10.12 25.22
N VAL A 775 35.90 9.82 23.92
CA VAL A 775 36.22 10.81 22.88
C VAL A 775 34.95 11.42 22.25
N GLN A 776 34.80 12.74 22.41
CA GLN A 776 33.70 13.50 21.82
C GLN A 776 34.03 14.04 20.41
N PHE A 777 35.31 14.30 20.12
CA PHE A 777 35.73 14.87 18.84
C PHE A 777 37.01 14.22 18.32
N VAL A 778 37.00 13.91 17.03
CA VAL A 778 38.14 13.32 16.30
C VAL A 778 38.72 14.36 15.36
N TYR A 779 39.96 14.74 15.61
CA TYR A 779 40.73 15.66 14.77
C TYR A 779 41.53 14.89 13.72
N THR A 780 41.76 15.51 12.58
CA THR A 780 42.65 14.96 11.56
C THR A 780 43.18 16.05 10.65
N PHE A 781 44.29 15.75 9.98
CA PHE A 781 44.79 16.53 8.87
C PHE A 781 44.50 15.82 7.54
N PRO A 782 44.17 16.54 6.44
CA PRO A 782 43.81 15.92 5.16
C PRO A 782 44.82 14.92 4.56
N CYS A 783 46.07 14.90 5.02
CA CYS A 783 47.13 14.01 4.55
C CYS A 783 47.20 12.65 5.27
N ALA A 784 46.42 12.41 6.34
CA ALA A 784 46.44 11.14 7.07
C ALA A 784 46.14 9.92 6.18
N ILE A 785 45.55 10.11 5.00
CA ILE A 785 45.11 9.04 4.09
C ILE A 785 46.19 8.46 3.16
N ASN A 786 47.43 8.96 3.16
CA ASN A 786 48.51 8.45 2.29
C ASN A 786 49.96 8.81 2.74
N SER A 787 50.81 7.81 3.00
CA SER A 787 52.25 7.98 3.31
C SER A 787 53.14 8.40 2.14
N GLU A 788 52.74 8.20 0.90
CA GLU A 788 53.57 8.54 -0.28
C GLU A 788 53.62 10.05 -0.55
N TRP A 789 53.14 10.86 0.40
CA TRP A 789 53.03 12.31 0.26
C TRP A 789 54.07 13.02 1.12
N PRO A 790 54.87 13.94 0.56
CA PRO A 790 55.85 14.67 1.35
C PRO A 790 55.14 15.54 2.39
N ARG A 791 55.53 15.38 3.65
CA ARG A 791 55.17 16.30 4.74
C ARG A 791 55.91 17.63 4.51
N PRO A 792 55.31 18.79 4.76
CA PRO A 792 56.04 20.06 4.74
C PRO A 792 57.22 20.01 5.70
N ALA A 793 58.40 20.45 5.26
CA ALA A 793 59.62 20.40 6.07
C ALA A 793 59.68 21.46 7.18
N SER A 794 58.88 22.53 7.07
CA SER A 794 58.56 23.50 8.14
C SER A 794 57.34 24.32 7.73
N TRP A 795 56.51 24.73 8.70
CA TRP A 795 55.17 25.29 8.44
C TRP A 795 55.09 26.82 8.35
N SER A 796 56.22 27.49 8.08
CA SER A 796 56.27 28.96 7.89
C SER A 796 56.52 29.43 6.45
N GLU A 797 56.59 28.54 5.45
CA GLU A 797 56.79 28.92 4.04
C GLU A 797 55.62 28.51 3.12
N PRO A 798 55.36 29.23 2.02
CA PRO A 798 54.39 28.82 1.02
C PRO A 798 54.83 27.52 0.31
N ASP A 799 53.92 26.54 0.26
CA ASP A 799 54.08 25.18 -0.26
C ASP A 799 54.82 25.10 -1.62
N PRO A 800 55.85 24.24 -1.79
CA PRO A 800 56.52 24.01 -3.08
C PRO A 800 55.69 23.28 -4.16
N TYR A 801 54.42 22.91 -3.92
CA TYR A 801 53.61 22.07 -4.83
C TYR A 801 52.28 22.71 -5.31
N VAL A 802 52.28 24.01 -5.61
CA VAL A 802 51.03 24.80 -5.82
C VAL A 802 50.28 24.56 -7.15
N ALA A 803 50.81 23.85 -8.16
CA ALA A 803 50.13 23.78 -9.47
C ALA A 803 49.37 22.47 -9.79
N GLU A 804 49.78 21.30 -9.29
CA GLU A 804 49.20 19.99 -9.69
C GLU A 804 48.18 19.40 -8.70
N LYS A 805 47.99 20.03 -7.51
CA LYS A 805 47.28 19.42 -6.36
C LYS A 805 45.88 19.96 -6.02
N GLU A 806 45.33 20.94 -6.74
CA GLU A 806 43.97 21.44 -6.40
C GLU A 806 42.90 20.35 -6.54
N ALA A 807 42.92 19.56 -7.62
CA ALA A 807 41.92 18.50 -7.85
C ALA A 807 42.01 17.33 -6.85
N VAL A 808 43.23 16.98 -6.41
CA VAL A 808 43.47 15.90 -5.43
C VAL A 808 43.05 16.35 -4.03
N THR A 809 43.38 17.59 -3.67
CA THR A 809 42.94 18.22 -2.41
C THR A 809 41.41 18.31 -2.35
N VAL A 810 40.74 18.66 -3.46
CA VAL A 810 39.27 18.67 -3.56
C VAL A 810 38.67 17.27 -3.35
N ARG A 811 39.31 16.21 -3.87
CA ARG A 811 38.84 14.83 -3.67
C ARG A 811 39.02 14.35 -2.22
N LEU A 812 40.15 14.66 -1.58
CA LEU A 812 40.45 14.30 -0.20
C LEU A 812 39.54 15.06 0.78
N VAL A 813 39.40 16.37 0.61
CA VAL A 813 38.47 17.19 1.39
C VAL A 813 37.03 16.70 1.20
N GLY A 814 36.64 16.36 -0.04
CA GLY A 814 35.33 15.77 -0.31
C GLY A 814 35.13 14.39 0.34
N PHE A 815 36.20 13.60 0.50
CA PHE A 815 36.14 12.32 1.22
C PHE A 815 35.83 12.54 2.70
N TYR A 816 36.59 13.40 3.38
CA TYR A 816 36.38 13.73 4.79
C TYR A 816 35.02 14.38 5.05
N ARG A 817 34.59 15.35 4.23
CA ARG A 817 33.28 16.00 4.42
C ARG A 817 32.10 15.03 4.30
N ARG A 818 32.20 14.04 3.40
CA ARG A 818 31.21 12.97 3.25
C ARG A 818 31.16 12.00 4.44
N LEU A 819 32.12 12.08 5.35
CA LEU A 819 32.20 11.32 6.61
C LEU A 819 31.84 12.15 7.84
N GLY A 820 31.41 13.40 7.66
CA GLY A 820 31.00 14.27 8.77
C GLY A 820 32.10 15.24 9.24
N PHE A 821 33.35 15.08 8.81
CA PHE A 821 34.41 16.01 9.16
C PHE A 821 34.18 17.41 8.58
N ARG A 822 34.38 18.45 9.37
CA ARG A 822 34.37 19.86 8.92
C ARG A 822 35.64 20.56 9.37
N ARG A 823 36.08 21.54 8.59
CA ARG A 823 37.25 22.36 8.90
C ARG A 823 37.09 23.11 10.22
N VAL A 824 38.12 23.18 11.05
CA VAL A 824 38.14 23.89 12.34
C VAL A 824 38.60 25.33 12.13
N GLY A 825 37.67 26.29 12.21
CA GLY A 825 37.92 27.70 11.94
C GLY A 825 38.64 27.91 10.60
N THR A 826 39.64 28.79 10.58
CA THR A 826 40.44 29.05 9.37
C THR A 826 41.64 28.09 9.20
N THR A 827 41.79 27.09 10.05
CA THR A 827 42.99 26.23 10.11
C THR A 827 42.96 25.13 9.05
N ALA A 828 44.06 24.40 8.84
CA ALA A 828 44.07 23.28 7.89
C ALA A 828 43.50 21.96 8.47
N TYR A 829 43.13 21.94 9.76
CA TYR A 829 42.64 20.77 10.46
C TYR A 829 41.13 20.59 10.31
N PHE A 830 40.71 19.33 10.34
CA PHE A 830 39.31 18.93 10.30
C PHE A 830 38.94 18.21 11.59
N CYS A 831 37.69 18.39 12.01
CA CYS A 831 37.11 17.77 13.19
C CYS A 831 35.81 17.05 12.81
N CYS A 832 35.56 15.88 13.41
CA CYS A 832 34.28 15.20 13.38
C CYS A 832 33.78 15.01 14.82
N ALA A 833 32.55 15.46 15.09
CA ALA A 833 31.90 15.21 16.37
C ALA A 833 31.36 13.77 16.42
N HIS A 834 31.59 13.08 17.53
CA HIS A 834 31.10 11.72 17.76
C HIS A 834 29.56 11.69 17.78
N SER A 835 28.93 12.60 18.51
CA SER A 835 27.47 12.72 18.54
C SER A 835 26.91 13.11 17.16
N LEU A 836 26.09 12.23 16.58
CA LEU A 836 25.39 12.49 15.31
C LEU A 836 24.37 13.66 15.40
N LEU A 837 23.98 14.06 16.61
CA LEU A 837 23.11 15.21 16.86
C LEU A 837 23.87 16.54 16.87
N HIS A 838 25.20 16.51 16.82
CA HIS A 838 26.00 17.73 16.78
C HIS A 838 25.73 18.53 15.49
N PRO A 839 25.58 19.88 15.57
CA PRO A 839 25.25 20.72 14.41
C PRO A 839 26.19 20.60 13.20
N SER A 840 27.43 20.14 13.42
CA SER A 840 28.39 19.86 12.33
C SER A 840 27.87 18.84 11.30
N HIS A 841 27.03 17.88 11.73
CA HIS A 841 26.48 16.85 10.84
C HIS A 841 25.37 17.38 9.94
N ALA A 842 24.74 18.51 10.29
CA ALA A 842 23.74 19.19 9.46
C ALA A 842 24.38 20.08 8.37
N VAL A 843 25.69 20.36 8.44
CA VAL A 843 26.38 21.14 7.40
C VAL A 843 26.47 20.31 6.10
N PRO A 844 26.12 20.84 4.92
CA PRO A 844 26.19 20.10 3.67
C PRO A 844 27.58 19.52 3.35
N ALA A 845 27.63 18.32 2.76
CA ALA A 845 28.89 17.58 2.50
C ALA A 845 29.87 18.27 1.52
N ASN A 846 29.46 19.35 0.85
CA ASN A 846 30.31 20.16 -0.01
C ASN A 846 30.79 21.47 0.65
N GLN A 847 30.44 21.72 1.91
CA GLN A 847 30.72 22.95 2.65
C GLN A 847 31.46 22.66 3.96
N ASP A 848 32.07 23.69 4.54
CA ASP A 848 32.64 23.68 5.89
C ASP A 848 31.77 24.55 6.81
N ALA A 849 31.87 24.29 8.12
CA ALA A 849 30.97 24.86 9.10
C ALA A 849 31.16 26.37 9.33
N ASP A 850 32.35 26.90 9.08
CA ASP A 850 32.67 28.33 9.07
C ASP A 850 32.00 29.10 7.91
N ARG A 851 31.42 28.39 6.92
CA ARG A 851 30.76 28.97 5.74
C ARG A 851 29.24 28.84 5.74
N VAL A 852 28.63 28.22 6.76
CA VAL A 852 27.21 27.87 6.80
C VAL A 852 26.64 28.03 8.20
N LYS A 853 25.57 28.83 8.36
CA LYS A 853 24.74 28.76 9.56
C LYS A 853 24.05 27.39 9.59
N PRO A 854 24.28 26.51 10.59
CA PRO A 854 23.51 25.27 10.69
C PRO A 854 22.02 25.61 10.84
N ALA A 855 21.16 24.87 10.13
CA ALA A 855 19.73 24.97 10.34
C ALA A 855 19.41 24.53 11.78
N ASP A 856 18.65 25.33 12.53
CA ASP A 856 18.24 24.97 13.88
C ASP A 856 17.33 23.74 13.79
N PRO A 857 17.76 22.56 14.32
CA PRO A 857 17.00 21.33 14.22
C PRO A 857 15.68 21.39 15.01
N PHE A 858 15.50 22.41 15.84
CA PHE A 858 14.29 22.66 16.63
C PHE A 858 13.49 23.88 16.15
N ALA A 859 13.81 24.44 14.98
CA ALA A 859 13.16 25.64 14.45
C ALA A 859 11.63 25.53 14.30
N GLU A 860 11.12 24.30 14.13
CA GLU A 860 9.68 24.00 13.99
C GLU A 860 9.01 23.58 15.31
N MET A 861 9.76 23.46 16.41
CA MET A 861 9.24 23.10 17.73
C MET A 861 8.75 24.32 18.52
N ASP A 862 7.80 24.09 19.43
CA ASP A 862 7.36 25.11 20.38
C ASP A 862 8.57 25.71 21.14
N PRO A 863 8.67 27.04 21.31
CA PRO A 863 9.83 27.71 21.91
C PRO A 863 10.20 27.23 23.31
N THR A 864 9.22 26.75 24.08
CA THR A 864 9.40 26.23 25.44
C THR A 864 9.97 24.82 25.39
N MET A 865 9.51 24.01 24.44
CA MET A 865 9.97 22.65 24.22
C MET A 865 11.37 22.63 23.59
N ALA A 866 11.62 23.51 22.62
CA ALA A 866 12.95 23.73 22.04
C ALA A 866 13.98 24.13 23.10
N ARG A 867 13.63 25.04 24.03
CA ARG A 867 14.50 25.39 25.17
C ARG A 867 14.75 24.22 26.11
N THR A 868 13.74 23.40 26.38
CA THR A 868 13.87 22.24 27.27
C THR A 868 14.77 21.18 26.64
N MET A 869 14.56 20.86 25.36
CA MET A 869 15.39 19.91 24.60
C MET A 869 16.84 20.40 24.45
N THR A 870 17.04 21.71 24.25
CA THR A 870 18.39 22.31 24.22
C THR A 870 19.11 22.17 25.56
N VAL A 871 18.40 22.34 26.69
CA VAL A 871 18.99 22.21 28.03
C VAL A 871 19.30 20.75 28.35
N LEU A 872 18.41 19.82 27.99
CA LEU A 872 18.59 18.40 28.23
C LEU A 872 19.72 17.79 27.37
N SER A 873 19.83 18.20 26.10
CA SER A 873 20.95 17.84 25.21
C SER A 873 22.29 18.34 25.76
N ARG A 874 22.35 19.57 26.28
CA ARG A 874 23.57 20.12 26.92
C ARG A 874 23.97 19.42 28.22
N GLN A 875 23.08 18.62 28.80
CA GLN A 875 23.32 17.84 30.01
C GLN A 875 23.51 16.35 29.73
N ASN A 876 23.57 15.91 28.46
CA ASN A 876 23.66 14.50 28.05
C ASN A 876 22.54 13.61 28.63
N LEU A 877 21.32 14.14 28.76
CA LEU A 877 20.17 13.41 29.31
C LEU A 877 19.21 12.84 28.25
N ILE A 878 19.40 13.20 26.98
CA ILE A 878 18.72 12.67 25.80
C ILE A 878 19.60 12.84 24.57
#